data_AF-A0A4P8L2M6-F1
#
_entry.id   AF-A0A4P8L2M6-F1
#
_cell.length_a   1.000
_cell.length_b   1.000
_cell.length_c   1.000
_cell.angle_alpha   90.00
_cell.angle_beta   90.00
_cell.angle_gamma   90.00
#
_symmetry.space_group_name_H-M   'P 1'
#
loop_
_entity.id
_entity.type
_entity.pdbx_description
1 polymer ?
#
loop_
_entity_poly.entity_id
_entity_poly.type
_entity_poly.pdbx_seq_one_letter_code
_entity_poly.pdbx_strand_id
1 'polypeptide(L)'
;MTTHLSVRLAWHDRSWDGHVCDLPHLNAHCIVHQHIRDSRNDEKERETAGKPLAELDGWLPPCSRDPAAYAARGFTIVHQDPLEFRKLPAVSESIPPYSSCPAPYRWMREEFFQEVCEAEDLSIRGPDNPRSNGWVFEPDRQRELLKRFWGKLEPKNSLVFYYCNHGNPLDENAPRIVVGVGRIAEVGPQFYFGTTSKYQDQYPVWSRRTTQAYPDQGVRIPYQEYLRDGHRADDIICRVPRNALLPFSYGGEHVSDDVAVAIIERIIQCVERVKVEGHVAADWERRLSWLNDALAEAWTGRGPFPGAGSVLQYLGFSKGTSFQRTVLAPMANQGKNSWEYVLSILGGKAEPDAGPYKAGLLKARERWGLLKSRHALLSKLARFELSPGQVQRIANPDQRAASGIDANEDALVANPILAESDLGAADSDPVALETVDHGLRPEGNASLFADDDEVSHDDRRRVRAVGVAVLQEAASSGDTVLTFGDFLSRIIDRFPERRACRPDREIVLAEIDFYQRLLWTALDSDPELVALKYLQSLEQVIASIIKRRAKKVNPAADPPIEWLGALKGLFGEPKSDRERVALDEKQVALSTLFSRRLSVLTGGAGTGKTSVLKVFLQELVRAEGRHPTLLLAPTGKARVRLSTKTERNAMTIHQFLLKQGWFMPDIFVLKPQSDQRPYQATTVIIDECSMIPTDLFGTLLRALDSGPLSRLILVGDPNQLPPIGPGSQNSIR
;
A
#
# COMPACT_ATOMS: atom_id res chain seq x y z
N MET A 1 13.65 -13.57 -18.24
CA MET A 1 12.65 -12.85 -17.45
C MET A 1 12.22 -11.67 -18.25
N THR A 2 10.93 -11.66 -18.57
CA THR A 2 10.30 -10.57 -19.28
C THR A 2 10.15 -9.42 -18.29
N THR A 3 10.22 -8.18 -18.76
CA THR A 3 9.93 -7.00 -17.93
C THR A 3 8.65 -6.38 -18.41
N HIS A 4 7.69 -6.22 -17.51
CA HIS A 4 6.42 -5.59 -17.79
C HIS A 4 6.42 -4.14 -17.31
N LEU A 5 5.35 -3.41 -17.60
CA LEU A 5 5.21 -2.00 -17.27
C LEU A 5 3.93 -1.76 -16.47
N SER A 6 3.99 -0.95 -15.42
CA SER A 6 2.80 -0.32 -14.86
C SER A 6 2.68 1.11 -15.38
N VAL A 7 1.45 1.59 -15.55
CA VAL A 7 1.16 2.97 -15.98
C VAL A 7 0.06 3.55 -15.12
N ARG A 8 0.36 4.69 -14.49
CA ARG A 8 -0.61 5.41 -13.68
C ARG A 8 -1.52 6.25 -14.56
N LEU A 9 -2.83 6.07 -14.41
CA LEU A 9 -3.86 6.91 -15.01
C LEU A 9 -4.54 7.75 -13.93
N ALA A 10 -4.83 9.01 -14.23
CA ALA A 10 -5.83 9.77 -13.49
C ALA A 10 -7.21 9.18 -13.74
N TRP A 11 -8.08 9.18 -12.73
CA TRP A 11 -9.46 8.73 -12.90
C TRP A 11 -10.17 9.57 -13.98
N HIS A 12 -10.82 8.89 -14.92
CA HIS A 12 -11.55 9.53 -16.02
C HIS A 12 -12.95 8.93 -16.12
N ASP A 13 -13.99 9.77 -16.09
CA ASP A 13 -15.39 9.30 -16.01
C ASP A 13 -15.86 8.63 -17.31
N ARG A 14 -15.19 8.93 -18.43
CA ARG A 14 -15.47 8.30 -19.74
C ARG A 14 -14.54 7.13 -20.07
N SER A 15 -14.20 6.29 -19.10
CA SER A 15 -13.44 5.04 -19.33
C SER A 15 -12.14 5.20 -20.12
N TRP A 16 -11.49 6.38 -20.04
CA TRP A 16 -10.31 6.73 -20.84
C TRP A 16 -10.52 6.48 -22.36
N ASP A 17 -11.67 6.88 -22.90
CA ASP A 17 -12.08 6.64 -24.30
C ASP A 17 -11.57 7.70 -25.30
N GLY A 18 -10.71 8.62 -24.87
CA GLY A 18 -10.18 9.71 -25.69
C GLY A 18 -11.06 10.95 -25.80
N HIS A 19 -12.07 11.12 -24.94
CA HIS A 19 -12.88 12.33 -24.85
C HIS A 19 -12.58 13.14 -23.59
N VAL A 20 -12.99 14.40 -23.57
CA VAL A 20 -13.14 15.16 -22.31
C VAL A 20 -14.31 14.57 -21.51
N CYS A 21 -14.19 14.49 -20.18
CA CYS A 21 -15.30 14.06 -19.32
C CYS A 21 -16.59 14.86 -19.60
N ASP A 22 -17.75 14.26 -19.35
CA ASP A 22 -19.06 14.92 -19.62
C ASP A 22 -19.34 16.05 -18.63
N LEU A 23 -18.89 15.89 -17.38
CA LEU A 23 -19.00 16.89 -16.32
C LEU A 23 -17.63 17.11 -15.68
N PRO A 24 -16.65 17.64 -16.42
CA PRO A 24 -15.25 17.62 -15.98
C PRO A 24 -15.10 18.34 -14.64
N HIS A 25 -15.71 19.52 -14.48
CA HIS A 25 -15.77 20.32 -13.25
C HIS A 25 -16.25 19.58 -11.98
N LEU A 26 -16.98 18.46 -12.11
CA LEU A 26 -17.45 17.65 -10.98
C LEU A 26 -16.54 16.44 -10.68
N ASN A 27 -15.58 16.14 -11.55
CA ASN A 27 -14.61 15.08 -11.31
C ASN A 27 -13.60 15.53 -10.24
N ALA A 28 -13.86 15.12 -9.00
CA ALA A 28 -12.99 15.36 -7.85
C ALA A 28 -11.85 14.32 -7.74
N HIS A 29 -11.89 13.26 -8.52
CA HIS A 29 -10.95 12.14 -8.44
C HIS A 29 -9.67 12.41 -9.26
N CYS A 30 -9.77 13.10 -10.39
CA CYS A 30 -8.60 13.44 -11.21
C CYS A 30 -7.66 14.47 -10.52
N ILE A 31 -8.20 15.35 -9.65
CA ILE A 31 -7.43 16.40 -8.95
C ILE A 31 -6.63 15.90 -7.74
N VAL A 32 -6.70 14.60 -7.44
CA VAL A 32 -5.71 13.94 -6.56
C VAL A 32 -4.30 14.12 -7.15
N HIS A 33 -4.20 14.13 -8.48
CA HIS A 33 -2.96 14.42 -9.18
C HIS A 33 -2.68 15.92 -9.17
N GLN A 34 -1.57 16.29 -8.52
CA GLN A 34 -1.18 17.69 -8.35
C GLN A 34 -1.11 18.46 -9.68
N HIS A 35 -0.50 17.89 -10.72
CA HIS A 35 -0.39 18.57 -12.02
C HIS A 35 -1.76 18.88 -12.66
N ILE A 36 -2.75 17.98 -12.49
CA ILE A 36 -4.12 18.22 -12.94
C ILE A 36 -4.73 19.33 -12.11
N ARG A 37 -4.69 19.22 -10.78
CA ARG A 37 -5.25 20.22 -9.86
C ARG A 37 -4.71 21.63 -10.11
N ASP A 38 -3.41 21.75 -10.33
CA ASP A 38 -2.74 23.04 -10.46
C ASP A 38 -2.91 23.66 -11.86
N SER A 39 -3.14 22.83 -12.90
CA SER A 39 -3.27 23.28 -14.30
C SER A 39 -4.69 23.24 -14.87
N ARG A 40 -5.67 22.83 -14.06
CA ARG A 40 -7.08 22.70 -14.42
C ARG A 40 -7.67 24.04 -14.90
N ASN A 41 -8.50 24.01 -15.94
CA ASN A 41 -9.24 25.17 -16.41
C ASN A 41 -10.72 24.84 -16.56
N ASP A 42 -11.50 25.10 -15.51
CA ASP A 42 -12.91 24.71 -15.45
C ASP A 42 -13.78 25.35 -16.53
N GLU A 43 -13.45 26.55 -17.00
CA GLU A 43 -14.19 27.20 -18.08
C GLU A 43 -13.97 26.45 -19.40
N LYS A 44 -12.71 26.29 -19.82
CA LYS A 44 -12.36 25.58 -21.06
C LYS A 44 -12.80 24.12 -21.05
N GLU A 45 -12.60 23.42 -19.93
CA GLU A 45 -13.00 22.02 -19.80
C GLU A 45 -14.53 21.86 -19.92
N ARG A 46 -15.32 22.81 -19.40
CA ARG A 46 -16.79 22.78 -19.58
C ARG A 46 -17.21 23.06 -21.02
N GLU A 47 -16.54 24.00 -21.71
CA GLU A 47 -16.81 24.31 -23.12
C GLU A 47 -16.47 23.15 -24.07
N THR A 48 -15.58 22.26 -23.65
CA THR A 48 -15.14 21.10 -24.43
C THR A 48 -15.66 19.77 -23.88
N ALA A 49 -16.55 19.79 -22.89
CA ALA A 49 -17.11 18.59 -22.27
C ALA A 49 -17.69 17.62 -23.31
N GLY A 50 -17.36 16.34 -23.17
CA GLY A 50 -17.79 15.27 -24.08
C GLY A 50 -17.15 15.29 -25.48
N LYS A 51 -16.35 16.30 -25.84
CA LYS A 51 -15.71 16.35 -27.17
C LYS A 51 -14.51 15.39 -27.25
N PRO A 52 -14.25 14.77 -28.42
CA PRO A 52 -13.04 14.00 -28.65
C PRO A 52 -11.79 14.88 -28.49
N LEU A 53 -10.77 14.38 -27.79
CA LEU A 53 -9.49 15.09 -27.64
C LEU A 53 -8.81 15.36 -29.00
N ALA A 54 -9.06 14.48 -29.98
CA ALA A 54 -8.58 14.62 -31.35
C ALA A 54 -9.18 15.82 -32.12
N GLU A 55 -10.23 16.45 -31.59
CA GLU A 55 -10.92 17.60 -32.21
C GLU A 55 -10.64 18.92 -31.47
N LEU A 56 -9.79 18.88 -30.43
CA LEU A 56 -9.41 20.07 -29.70
C LEU A 56 -8.15 20.71 -30.31
N ASP A 57 -8.30 21.93 -30.82
CA ASP A 57 -7.18 22.68 -31.39
C ASP A 57 -6.56 23.64 -30.37
N GLY A 58 -5.23 23.62 -30.27
CA GLY A 58 -4.44 24.61 -29.51
C GLY A 58 -4.50 24.48 -27.98
N TRP A 59 -5.34 23.61 -27.42
CA TRP A 59 -5.40 23.32 -26.00
C TRP A 59 -5.95 21.92 -25.73
N LEU A 60 -5.36 21.25 -24.73
CA LEU A 60 -5.84 19.97 -24.21
C LEU A 60 -5.97 20.06 -22.69
N PRO A 61 -6.93 19.35 -22.08
CA PRO A 61 -7.02 19.28 -20.63
C PRO A 61 -5.74 18.65 -20.04
N PRO A 62 -5.37 18.99 -18.79
CA PRO A 62 -4.13 18.50 -18.19
C PRO A 62 -4.08 16.97 -18.04
N CYS A 63 -5.23 16.31 -17.97
CA CYS A 63 -5.33 14.84 -17.94
C CYS A 63 -5.16 14.17 -19.30
N SER A 64 -5.07 14.92 -20.41
CA SER A 64 -5.15 14.41 -21.79
C SER A 64 -4.18 13.30 -22.16
N ARG A 65 -3.11 13.08 -21.40
CA ARG A 65 -2.15 11.98 -21.61
C ARG A 65 -2.70 10.60 -21.22
N ASP A 66 -3.73 10.56 -20.38
CA ASP A 66 -4.25 9.33 -19.79
C ASP A 66 -5.42 8.74 -20.60
N PRO A 67 -6.39 9.53 -21.11
CA PRO A 67 -7.49 9.03 -21.93
C PRO A 67 -7.06 8.38 -23.25
N ALA A 68 -5.81 8.52 -23.68
CA ALA A 68 -5.34 7.81 -24.86
C ALA A 68 -5.27 6.28 -24.66
N ALA A 69 -5.21 5.81 -23.41
CA ALA A 69 -4.98 4.40 -23.09
C ALA A 69 -6.06 3.47 -23.69
N TYR A 70 -7.33 3.90 -23.71
CA TYR A 70 -8.43 3.14 -24.29
C TYR A 70 -9.15 3.89 -25.43
N ALA A 71 -8.51 4.91 -26.01
CA ALA A 71 -9.04 5.68 -27.13
C ALA A 71 -8.87 4.95 -28.46
N ALA A 72 -9.94 4.84 -29.24
CA ALA A 72 -9.92 4.30 -30.60
C ALA A 72 -9.39 5.29 -31.66
N ARG A 73 -9.26 6.58 -31.29
CA ARG A 73 -8.70 7.64 -32.14
C ARG A 73 -7.45 8.22 -31.49
N GLY A 74 -6.38 8.33 -32.27
CA GLY A 74 -5.17 9.03 -31.87
C GLY A 74 -5.31 10.56 -31.95
N PHE A 75 -4.41 11.27 -31.31
CA PHE A 75 -4.32 12.74 -31.31
C PHE A 75 -2.89 13.19 -31.04
N THR A 76 -2.61 14.48 -31.17
CA THR A 76 -1.27 15.04 -30.94
C THR A 76 -1.19 15.63 -29.54
N ILE A 77 -0.14 15.29 -28.80
CA ILE A 77 0.18 15.93 -27.51
C ILE A 77 1.44 16.78 -27.62
N VAL A 78 1.60 17.68 -26.66
CA VAL A 78 2.80 18.50 -26.52
C VAL A 78 3.54 18.12 -25.24
N HIS A 79 4.82 17.80 -25.36
CA HIS A 79 5.71 17.56 -24.25
C HIS A 79 6.32 18.87 -23.79
N GLN A 80 6.02 19.23 -22.54
CA GLN A 80 6.65 20.34 -21.84
C GLN A 80 7.80 19.82 -20.99
N ASP A 81 8.82 20.66 -20.82
CA ASP A 81 9.96 20.36 -19.97
C ASP A 81 9.51 20.22 -18.50
N PRO A 82 9.71 19.06 -17.84
CA PRO A 82 9.37 18.89 -16.43
C PRO A 82 10.19 19.79 -15.49
N LEU A 83 11.31 20.37 -15.97
CA LEU A 83 12.15 21.30 -15.25
C LEU A 83 11.96 22.72 -15.80
N GLU A 84 10.81 23.34 -15.48
CA GLU A 84 10.36 24.62 -16.05
C GLU A 84 11.40 25.76 -16.00
N PHE A 85 12.30 25.76 -15.02
CA PHE A 85 13.36 26.76 -14.88
C PHE A 85 14.32 26.79 -16.08
N ARG A 86 14.42 25.71 -16.87
CA ARG A 86 15.26 25.66 -18.07
C ARG A 86 14.63 26.33 -19.28
N LYS A 87 13.29 26.42 -19.31
CA LYS A 87 12.49 26.98 -20.41
C LYS A 87 12.84 26.38 -21.78
N LEU A 88 13.06 25.07 -21.84
CA LEU A 88 13.35 24.40 -23.12
C LEU A 88 12.10 24.41 -24.02
N PRO A 89 12.26 24.67 -25.34
CA PRO A 89 11.16 24.56 -26.29
C PRO A 89 10.50 23.19 -26.27
N ALA A 90 9.15 23.20 -26.23
CA ALA A 90 8.33 22.00 -26.22
C ALA A 90 8.42 21.21 -27.54
N VAL A 91 8.08 19.92 -27.49
CA VAL A 91 8.05 19.03 -28.67
C VAL A 91 6.68 18.36 -28.81
N SER A 92 6.15 18.31 -30.02
CA SER A 92 4.87 17.65 -30.31
C SER A 92 5.08 16.19 -30.69
N GLU A 93 4.22 15.30 -30.21
CA GLU A 93 4.23 13.87 -30.53
C GLU A 93 2.82 13.45 -30.97
N SER A 94 2.73 12.68 -32.06
CA SER A 94 1.49 12.02 -32.47
C SER A 94 1.30 10.72 -31.68
N ILE A 95 0.18 10.64 -30.98
CA ILE A 95 -0.22 9.51 -30.13
C ILE A 95 -1.26 8.69 -30.90
N PRO A 96 -0.94 7.47 -31.34
CA PRO A 96 -1.89 6.59 -32.01
C PRO A 96 -2.95 6.08 -31.01
N PRO A 97 -4.01 5.40 -31.49
CA PRO A 97 -4.98 4.73 -30.62
C PRO A 97 -4.32 3.84 -29.57
N TYR A 98 -5.01 3.66 -28.44
CA TYR A 98 -4.63 2.74 -27.37
C TYR A 98 -3.20 2.94 -26.85
N SER A 99 -2.83 4.18 -26.61
CA SER A 99 -1.47 4.56 -26.23
C SER A 99 -1.44 5.33 -24.92
N SER A 100 -0.30 5.29 -24.24
CA SER A 100 -0.05 6.08 -23.04
C SER A 100 1.37 6.62 -23.05
N CYS A 101 1.63 7.69 -22.29
CA CYS A 101 2.95 8.33 -22.22
C CYS A 101 3.53 8.34 -20.79
N PRO A 102 3.76 7.16 -20.17
CA PRO A 102 4.34 7.05 -18.84
C PRO A 102 5.75 7.62 -18.76
N ALA A 103 6.11 8.15 -17.59
CA ALA A 103 7.45 8.62 -17.26
C ALA A 103 8.02 7.86 -16.04
N PRO A 104 9.27 7.36 -16.10
CA PRO A 104 9.88 6.58 -15.03
C PRO A 104 10.47 7.50 -13.95
N TYR A 105 9.60 8.20 -13.22
CA TYR A 105 10.04 9.24 -12.29
C TYR A 105 11.02 8.72 -11.23
N ARG A 106 10.87 7.49 -10.71
CA ARG A 106 11.82 6.93 -9.74
C ARG A 106 13.25 6.90 -10.27
N TRP A 107 13.41 6.45 -11.50
CA TRP A 107 14.72 6.36 -12.17
C TRP A 107 15.34 7.73 -12.42
N MET A 108 14.53 8.77 -12.52
CA MET A 108 15.00 10.15 -12.73
C MET A 108 15.31 10.88 -11.41
N ARG A 109 15.22 10.23 -10.24
CA ARG A 109 15.51 10.86 -8.93
C ARG A 109 16.93 10.54 -8.47
N GLU A 110 17.64 11.55 -7.97
CA GLU A 110 19.02 11.40 -7.49
C GLU A 110 19.12 10.48 -6.27
N GLU A 111 18.15 10.50 -5.37
CA GLU A 111 18.18 9.63 -4.19
C GLU A 111 18.09 8.13 -4.50
N PHE A 112 17.57 7.76 -5.68
CA PHE A 112 17.49 6.37 -6.13
C PHE A 112 18.55 6.03 -7.18
N PHE A 113 19.37 7.00 -7.60
CA PHE A 113 20.28 6.83 -8.73
C PHE A 113 21.29 5.70 -8.49
N GLN A 114 21.93 5.68 -7.32
CA GLN A 114 22.91 4.65 -6.99
C GLN A 114 22.27 3.26 -6.94
N GLU A 115 21.13 3.13 -6.27
CA GLU A 115 20.36 1.88 -6.17
C GLU A 115 19.99 1.36 -7.57
N VAL A 116 19.48 2.23 -8.45
CA VAL A 116 19.11 1.88 -9.82
C VAL A 116 20.34 1.45 -10.63
N CYS A 117 21.45 2.19 -10.54
CA CYS A 117 22.67 1.83 -11.25
C CYS A 117 23.24 0.47 -10.79
N GLU A 118 23.23 0.20 -9.49
CA GLU A 118 23.69 -1.07 -8.93
C GLU A 118 22.78 -2.23 -9.34
N ALA A 119 21.46 -2.07 -9.22
CA ALA A 119 20.49 -3.10 -9.58
C ALA A 119 20.51 -3.45 -11.07
N GLU A 120 20.77 -2.47 -11.94
CA GLU A 120 20.74 -2.63 -13.39
C GLU A 120 22.11 -2.87 -14.04
N ASP A 121 23.18 -2.88 -13.23
CA ASP A 121 24.58 -2.99 -13.66
C ASP A 121 24.98 -1.88 -14.64
N LEU A 122 24.61 -0.63 -14.31
CA LEU A 122 24.91 0.56 -15.10
C LEU A 122 26.13 1.29 -14.54
N SER A 123 27.11 1.55 -15.40
CA SER A 123 28.29 2.36 -15.08
C SER A 123 28.11 3.78 -15.63
N ILE A 124 27.33 4.60 -14.92
CA ILE A 124 27.06 6.00 -15.27
C ILE A 124 27.86 6.91 -14.34
N ARG A 125 28.45 7.99 -14.87
CA ARG A 125 29.19 8.98 -14.07
C ARG A 125 28.30 9.69 -13.04
N GLY A 126 28.92 10.25 -12.01
CA GLY A 126 28.25 11.09 -11.01
C GLY A 126 27.78 12.46 -11.57
N PRO A 127 26.94 13.19 -10.80
CA PRO A 127 26.48 14.54 -11.15
C PRO A 127 27.62 15.55 -11.23
N ASP A 128 27.45 16.59 -12.03
CA ASP A 128 28.43 17.69 -12.11
C ASP A 128 28.48 18.48 -10.80
N ASN A 129 27.33 18.59 -10.13
CA ASN A 129 27.18 19.19 -8.81
C ASN A 129 26.57 18.16 -7.84
N PRO A 130 27.33 17.65 -6.87
CA PRO A 130 26.86 16.65 -5.93
C PRO A 130 25.62 17.12 -5.14
N ARG A 131 24.57 16.30 -5.17
CA ARG A 131 23.31 16.51 -4.46
C ARG A 131 22.72 15.14 -4.11
N SER A 132 22.11 15.05 -2.93
CA SER A 132 21.56 13.80 -2.40
C SER A 132 20.07 13.61 -2.70
N ASN A 133 19.41 14.63 -3.26
CA ASN A 133 17.98 14.58 -3.59
C ASN A 133 17.66 15.42 -4.83
N GLY A 134 16.49 15.16 -5.41
CA GLY A 134 15.97 15.91 -6.56
C GLY A 134 16.05 15.12 -7.86
N TRP A 135 16.05 15.81 -9.00
CA TRP A 135 16.06 15.18 -10.31
C TRP A 135 17.49 15.01 -10.83
N VAL A 136 17.77 13.85 -11.44
CA VAL A 136 18.93 13.62 -12.29
C VAL A 136 18.89 14.67 -13.39
N PHE A 137 19.91 15.52 -13.47
CA PHE A 137 19.85 16.72 -14.29
C PHE A 137 20.58 16.57 -15.61
N GLU A 138 21.75 15.93 -15.59
CA GLU A 138 22.66 15.89 -16.72
C GLU A 138 22.09 15.02 -17.85
N PRO A 139 22.08 15.52 -19.10
CA PRO A 139 21.33 14.89 -20.19
C PRO A 139 21.93 13.54 -20.62
N ASP A 140 23.23 13.34 -20.49
CA ASP A 140 23.88 12.05 -20.74
C ASP A 140 23.46 10.98 -19.73
N ARG A 141 23.39 11.34 -18.44
CA ARG A 141 22.88 10.45 -17.39
C ARG A 141 21.42 10.09 -17.63
N GLN A 142 20.58 11.08 -17.95
CA GLN A 142 19.17 10.86 -18.29
C GLN A 142 19.01 9.91 -19.49
N ARG A 143 19.80 10.10 -20.56
CA ARG A 143 19.74 9.25 -21.77
C ARG A 143 20.06 7.79 -21.46
N GLU A 144 21.13 7.51 -20.71
CA GLU A 144 21.50 6.12 -20.39
C GLU A 144 20.45 5.43 -19.51
N LEU A 145 19.91 6.14 -18.51
CA LEU A 145 18.83 5.64 -17.67
C LEU A 145 17.56 5.33 -18.48
N LEU A 146 17.10 6.26 -19.32
CA LEU A 146 15.91 6.07 -20.15
C LEU A 146 16.13 4.96 -21.20
N LYS A 147 17.30 4.91 -21.83
CA LYS A 147 17.67 3.84 -22.77
C LYS A 147 17.60 2.48 -22.10
N ARG A 148 18.13 2.34 -20.88
CA ARG A 148 18.02 1.10 -20.10
C ARG A 148 16.58 0.79 -19.73
N PHE A 149 15.83 1.76 -19.21
CA PHE A 149 14.45 1.57 -18.76
C PHE A 149 13.56 1.04 -19.88
N TRP A 150 13.51 1.75 -21.01
CA TRP A 150 12.64 1.41 -22.14
C TRP A 150 13.15 0.19 -22.92
N GLY A 151 14.48 -0.02 -22.96
CA GLY A 151 15.08 -1.17 -23.65
C GLY A 151 14.84 -2.52 -22.97
N LYS A 152 14.28 -2.54 -21.75
CA LYS A 152 13.85 -3.78 -21.07
C LYS A 152 12.47 -4.25 -21.52
N LEU A 153 11.67 -3.38 -22.14
CA LEU A 153 10.34 -3.75 -22.62
C LEU A 153 10.47 -4.41 -23.99
N GLU A 154 9.89 -5.59 -24.12
CA GLU A 154 9.86 -6.39 -25.34
C GLU A 154 8.48 -6.30 -25.99
N PRO A 155 8.30 -5.56 -27.09
CA PRO A 155 7.03 -5.52 -27.82
C PRO A 155 6.55 -6.94 -28.16
N LYS A 156 5.24 -7.16 -28.08
CA LYS A 156 4.52 -8.44 -28.25
C LYS A 156 4.71 -9.48 -27.14
N ASN A 157 5.67 -9.27 -26.24
CA ASN A 157 5.86 -10.14 -25.06
C ASN A 157 5.48 -9.42 -23.76
N SER A 158 5.87 -8.17 -23.60
CA SER A 158 5.66 -7.42 -22.37
C SER A 158 4.21 -6.98 -22.22
N LEU A 159 3.70 -6.99 -20.98
CA LEU A 159 2.40 -6.48 -20.60
C LEU A 159 2.50 -5.06 -20.06
N VAL A 160 1.41 -4.30 -20.17
CA VAL A 160 1.20 -3.02 -19.51
C VAL A 160 -0.01 -3.10 -18.58
N PHE A 161 0.19 -2.78 -17.31
CA PHE A 161 -0.83 -2.75 -16.26
C PHE A 161 -1.22 -1.30 -15.98
N TYR A 162 -2.47 -0.94 -16.27
CA TYR A 162 -2.99 0.39 -15.97
C TYR A 162 -3.57 0.41 -14.56
N TYR A 163 -3.35 1.50 -13.82
CA TYR A 163 -3.87 1.62 -12.47
C TYR A 163 -4.22 3.07 -12.10
N CYS A 164 -5.13 3.23 -11.15
CA CYS A 164 -5.43 4.51 -10.51
C CYS A 164 -4.89 4.55 -9.09
N ASN A 165 -4.59 5.76 -8.65
CA ASN A 165 -4.13 6.03 -7.28
C ASN A 165 -5.31 6.10 -6.29
N HIS A 166 -5.00 6.40 -5.02
CA HIS A 166 -5.97 6.74 -3.99
C HIS A 166 -6.92 7.87 -4.42
N GLY A 167 -8.07 7.99 -3.73
CA GLY A 167 -9.08 9.01 -4.02
C GLY A 167 -9.83 8.76 -5.34
N ASN A 168 -9.96 7.50 -5.73
CA ASN A 168 -10.84 7.04 -6.82
C ASN A 168 -12.29 6.85 -6.29
N PRO A 169 -13.33 6.83 -7.15
CA PRO A 169 -14.72 6.73 -6.71
C PRO A 169 -15.16 5.33 -6.24
N LEU A 170 -14.34 4.30 -6.45
CA LEU A 170 -14.70 2.92 -6.12
C LEU A 170 -14.35 2.59 -4.67
N ASP A 171 -13.17 3.04 -4.24
CA ASP A 171 -12.67 2.88 -2.89
C ASP A 171 -11.68 4.01 -2.61
N GLU A 172 -12.14 5.03 -1.87
CA GLU A 172 -11.31 6.19 -1.50
C GLU A 172 -10.08 5.79 -0.67
N ASN A 173 -10.15 4.66 0.04
CA ASN A 173 -9.12 4.15 0.93
C ASN A 173 -8.17 3.17 0.24
N ALA A 174 -8.55 2.59 -0.90
CA ALA A 174 -7.68 1.71 -1.66
C ALA A 174 -6.44 2.51 -2.11
N PRO A 175 -5.22 2.07 -1.74
CA PRO A 175 -4.02 2.79 -2.12
C PRO A 175 -3.87 2.83 -3.64
N ARG A 176 -4.13 1.71 -4.32
CA ARG A 176 -4.04 1.54 -5.77
C ARG A 176 -5.07 0.52 -6.23
N ILE A 177 -5.73 0.81 -7.35
CA ILE A 177 -6.64 -0.10 -8.04
C ILE A 177 -6.16 -0.31 -9.48
N VAL A 178 -6.15 -1.55 -9.93
CA VAL A 178 -5.84 -1.91 -11.32
C VAL A 178 -7.06 -1.63 -12.17
N VAL A 179 -6.84 -0.93 -13.27
CA VAL A 179 -7.84 -0.58 -14.30
C VAL A 179 -7.95 -1.66 -15.36
N GLY A 180 -6.82 -2.26 -15.72
CA GLY A 180 -6.76 -3.26 -16.76
C GLY A 180 -5.33 -3.62 -17.14
N VAL A 181 -5.21 -4.56 -18.05
CA VAL A 181 -3.93 -5.06 -18.57
C VAL A 181 -4.01 -5.23 -20.09
N GLY A 182 -2.93 -4.93 -20.79
CA GLY A 182 -2.82 -5.15 -22.23
C GLY A 182 -1.42 -5.58 -22.66
N ARG A 183 -1.31 -6.17 -23.85
CA ARG A 183 -0.01 -6.49 -24.45
C ARG A 183 0.60 -5.22 -25.04
N ILE A 184 1.86 -4.93 -24.74
CA ILE A 184 2.61 -3.84 -25.39
C ILE A 184 2.83 -4.22 -26.85
N ALA A 185 2.20 -3.49 -27.77
CA ALA A 185 2.40 -3.64 -29.21
C ALA A 185 3.65 -2.90 -29.69
N GLU A 186 3.91 -1.71 -29.12
CA GLU A 186 4.98 -0.83 -29.55
C GLU A 186 5.48 0.05 -28.40
N VAL A 187 6.79 0.31 -28.38
CA VAL A 187 7.42 1.38 -27.58
C VAL A 187 7.98 2.41 -28.57
N GLY A 188 7.50 3.65 -28.46
CA GLY A 188 7.84 4.73 -29.39
C GLY A 188 9.31 5.17 -29.34
N PRO A 189 9.72 6.12 -30.21
CA PRO A 189 11.08 6.64 -30.25
C PRO A 189 11.39 7.60 -29.08
N GLN A 190 12.68 7.88 -28.86
CA GLN A 190 13.13 8.92 -27.92
C GLN A 190 13.02 10.30 -28.55
N PHE A 191 12.21 11.17 -27.94
CA PHE A 191 12.16 12.60 -28.27
C PHE A 191 13.10 13.42 -27.38
N TYR A 192 13.48 14.59 -27.87
CA TYR A 192 14.31 15.56 -27.17
C TYR A 192 13.64 16.93 -27.24
N PHE A 193 13.79 17.72 -26.17
CA PHE A 193 13.36 19.11 -26.17
C PHE A 193 14.26 19.96 -27.07
N GLY A 194 13.77 21.13 -27.49
CA GLY A 194 14.60 22.13 -28.14
C GLY A 194 15.67 22.69 -27.19
N THR A 195 16.61 23.45 -27.73
CA THR A 195 17.71 24.05 -26.97
C THR A 195 17.46 25.53 -26.68
N THR A 196 18.19 26.07 -25.71
CA THR A 196 18.25 27.52 -25.42
C THR A 196 19.72 27.96 -25.44
N SER A 197 19.98 29.28 -25.38
CA SER A 197 21.35 29.79 -25.31
C SER A 197 22.14 29.26 -24.11
N LYS A 198 21.45 29.03 -22.98
CA LYS A 198 22.03 28.50 -21.73
C LYS A 198 22.11 26.97 -21.69
N TYR A 199 21.21 26.27 -22.38
CA TYR A 199 21.09 24.81 -22.36
C TYR A 199 21.13 24.30 -23.80
N GLN A 200 22.34 24.00 -24.29
CA GLN A 200 22.59 23.63 -25.70
C GLN A 200 22.59 22.11 -25.93
N ASP A 201 22.62 21.30 -24.87
CA ASP A 201 22.56 19.84 -24.96
C ASP A 201 21.17 19.32 -25.33
N GLN A 202 21.11 18.10 -25.87
CA GLN A 202 19.86 17.39 -26.13
C GLN A 202 19.31 16.75 -24.85
N TYR A 203 18.37 17.43 -24.20
CA TYR A 203 17.65 16.90 -23.04
C TYR A 203 16.49 16.01 -23.48
N PRO A 204 16.47 14.72 -23.06
CA PRO A 204 15.42 13.79 -23.46
C PRO A 204 14.08 14.13 -22.81
N VAL A 205 13.00 13.93 -23.56
CA VAL A 205 11.66 13.81 -22.98
C VAL A 205 11.62 12.53 -22.13
N TRP A 206 11.26 12.66 -20.85
CA TRP A 206 11.27 11.52 -19.93
C TRP A 206 10.13 10.52 -20.19
N SER A 207 8.97 11.03 -20.61
CA SER A 207 7.84 10.18 -21.00
C SER A 207 8.12 9.47 -22.30
N ARG A 208 7.69 8.21 -22.43
CA ARG A 208 7.75 7.47 -23.70
C ARG A 208 6.38 6.95 -24.06
N ARG A 209 5.99 7.15 -25.32
CA ARG A 209 4.79 6.54 -25.88
C ARG A 209 4.89 5.01 -25.82
N THR A 210 3.85 4.39 -25.29
CA THR A 210 3.67 2.95 -25.22
C THR A 210 2.28 2.62 -25.76
N THR A 211 2.22 1.81 -26.81
CA THR A 211 0.97 1.43 -27.49
C THR A 211 0.62 0.00 -27.08
N GLN A 212 -0.61 -0.24 -26.63
CA GLN A 212 -1.11 -1.57 -26.34
C GLN A 212 -1.91 -2.17 -27.50
N ALA A 213 -1.90 -3.49 -27.64
CA ALA A 213 -2.66 -4.24 -28.63
C ALA A 213 -4.15 -4.42 -28.22
N TYR A 214 -4.75 -3.38 -27.67
CA TYR A 214 -6.18 -3.36 -27.30
C TYR A 214 -7.03 -3.05 -28.54
N PRO A 215 -8.25 -3.63 -28.69
CA PRO A 215 -8.92 -4.55 -27.78
C PRO A 215 -8.57 -6.03 -28.01
N ASP A 216 -7.66 -6.41 -28.90
CA ASP A 216 -7.46 -7.84 -29.22
C ASP A 216 -6.69 -8.61 -28.14
N GLN A 217 -5.69 -7.98 -27.52
CA GLN A 217 -4.86 -8.53 -26.46
C GLN A 217 -4.84 -7.56 -25.27
N GLY A 218 -5.98 -7.47 -24.58
CA GLY A 218 -6.13 -6.65 -23.41
C GLY A 218 -7.52 -6.73 -22.79
N VAL A 219 -7.61 -6.31 -21.54
CA VAL A 219 -8.84 -6.26 -20.75
C VAL A 219 -8.86 -4.97 -19.93
N ARG A 220 -10.01 -4.28 -19.93
CA ARG A 220 -10.32 -3.20 -18.99
C ARG A 220 -11.44 -3.69 -18.07
N ILE A 221 -11.26 -3.50 -16.77
CA ILE A 221 -12.31 -3.76 -15.79
C ILE A 221 -13.37 -2.65 -15.94
N PRO A 222 -14.67 -2.99 -16.09
CA PRO A 222 -15.69 -2.05 -16.54
C PRO A 222 -16.27 -1.21 -15.38
N TYR A 223 -15.41 -0.53 -14.63
CA TYR A 223 -15.80 0.24 -13.46
C TYR A 223 -16.78 1.37 -13.79
N GLN A 224 -16.52 2.12 -14.86
CA GLN A 224 -17.37 3.25 -15.26
C GLN A 224 -18.76 2.79 -15.69
N GLU A 225 -18.85 1.64 -16.37
CA GLU A 225 -20.14 1.07 -16.76
C GLU A 225 -20.96 0.70 -15.52
N TYR A 226 -20.35 0.09 -14.50
CA TYR A 226 -21.02 -0.20 -13.23
C TYR A 226 -21.52 1.07 -12.55
N LEU A 227 -20.66 2.06 -12.40
CA LEU A 227 -21.00 3.33 -11.74
C LEU A 227 -22.10 4.09 -12.49
N ARG A 228 -22.03 4.16 -13.82
CA ARG A 228 -23.01 4.85 -14.65
C ARG A 228 -24.39 4.21 -14.55
N ASP A 229 -24.44 2.89 -14.52
CA ASP A 229 -25.70 2.14 -14.53
C ASP A 229 -26.23 1.89 -13.09
N GLY A 230 -25.55 2.44 -12.08
CA GLY A 230 -25.97 2.40 -10.67
C GLY A 230 -25.69 1.08 -9.95
N HIS A 231 -24.83 0.24 -10.53
CA HIS A 231 -24.41 -1.03 -9.92
C HIS A 231 -23.31 -0.80 -8.89
N ARG A 232 -23.28 -1.67 -7.87
CA ARG A 232 -22.21 -1.72 -6.89
C ARG A 232 -20.98 -2.36 -7.52
N ALA A 233 -19.83 -1.69 -7.44
CA ALA A 233 -18.57 -2.17 -8.01
C ALA A 233 -17.67 -2.87 -6.99
N ASP A 234 -18.10 -3.00 -5.73
CA ASP A 234 -17.29 -3.51 -4.60
C ASP A 234 -16.62 -4.85 -4.92
N ASP A 235 -17.35 -5.74 -5.59
CA ASP A 235 -16.93 -7.13 -5.89
C ASP A 235 -16.01 -7.25 -7.11
N ILE A 236 -15.80 -6.16 -7.86
CA ILE A 236 -14.94 -6.14 -9.05
C ILE A 236 -13.69 -5.25 -8.89
N ILE A 237 -13.46 -4.69 -7.69
CA ILE A 237 -12.31 -3.82 -7.42
C ILE A 237 -11.01 -4.65 -7.34
N CYS A 238 -10.20 -4.56 -8.39
CA CYS A 238 -8.88 -5.18 -8.42
C CYS A 238 -7.84 -4.35 -7.67
N ARG A 239 -7.69 -4.58 -6.36
CA ARG A 239 -6.71 -3.87 -5.51
C ARG A 239 -5.29 -4.39 -5.76
N VAL A 240 -4.30 -3.49 -5.80
CA VAL A 240 -2.89 -3.90 -5.81
C VAL A 240 -2.51 -4.39 -4.40
N PRO A 241 -1.93 -5.59 -4.24
CA PRO A 241 -1.38 -6.05 -2.96
C PRO A 241 -0.44 -5.01 -2.32
N ARG A 242 -0.46 -4.85 -0.99
CA ARG A 242 0.36 -3.84 -0.28
C ARG A 242 1.86 -3.98 -0.55
N ASN A 243 2.32 -5.21 -0.67
CA ASN A 243 3.71 -5.60 -0.95
C ASN A 243 4.14 -5.35 -2.42
N ALA A 244 3.19 -5.09 -3.33
CA ALA A 244 3.43 -4.78 -4.74
C ALA A 244 3.23 -3.28 -5.04
N LEU A 245 3.13 -2.42 -4.02
CA LEU A 245 2.83 -1.00 -4.24
C LEU A 245 3.96 -0.22 -4.94
N LEU A 246 5.22 -0.60 -4.76
CA LEU A 246 6.35 0.10 -5.38
C LEU A 246 6.27 0.07 -6.92
N PRO A 247 6.10 -1.10 -7.57
CA PRO A 247 5.80 -1.18 -9.00
C PRO A 247 4.58 -0.35 -9.42
N PHE A 248 3.65 -0.01 -8.53
CA PHE A 248 2.45 0.77 -8.83
C PHE A 248 2.47 2.17 -8.16
N SER A 249 3.64 2.82 -8.05
CA SER A 249 3.75 4.13 -7.37
C SER A 249 4.05 5.34 -8.27
N TYR A 250 4.70 5.16 -9.42
CA TYR A 250 5.20 6.24 -10.28
C TYR A 250 4.39 6.40 -11.58
N GLY A 251 4.78 7.36 -12.45
CA GLY A 251 4.10 7.57 -13.73
C GLY A 251 4.15 6.32 -14.62
N GLY A 252 5.28 5.63 -14.62
CA GLY A 252 5.39 4.22 -14.94
C GLY A 252 6.60 3.60 -14.26
N GLU A 253 6.55 2.28 -14.03
CA GLU A 253 7.61 1.51 -13.38
C GLU A 253 7.61 0.07 -13.90
N HIS A 254 8.73 -0.63 -13.78
CA HIS A 254 8.82 -2.04 -14.16
C HIS A 254 8.01 -2.94 -13.21
N VAL A 255 7.40 -3.96 -13.80
CA VAL A 255 6.68 -5.04 -13.11
C VAL A 255 7.37 -6.35 -13.48
N SER A 256 7.67 -7.19 -12.48
CA SER A 256 8.26 -8.52 -12.69
C SER A 256 7.21 -9.55 -13.11
N ASP A 257 7.67 -10.72 -13.56
CA ASP A 257 6.82 -11.85 -13.88
C ASP A 257 6.02 -12.34 -12.64
N ASP A 258 6.61 -12.39 -11.42
CA ASP A 258 5.88 -12.82 -10.19
C ASP A 258 4.76 -11.85 -9.82
N VAL A 259 5.02 -10.54 -9.89
CA VAL A 259 4.00 -9.51 -9.62
C VAL A 259 2.93 -9.54 -10.72
N ALA A 260 3.30 -9.76 -11.98
CA ALA A 260 2.34 -9.91 -13.06
C ALA A 260 1.42 -11.10 -12.86
N VAL A 261 1.94 -12.26 -12.44
CA VAL A 261 1.12 -13.43 -12.05
C VAL A 261 0.07 -13.02 -11.02
N ALA A 262 0.50 -12.41 -9.91
CA ALA A 262 -0.41 -12.00 -8.82
C ALA A 262 -1.51 -11.04 -9.31
N ILE A 263 -1.17 -10.06 -10.16
CA ILE A 263 -2.14 -9.08 -10.65
C ILE A 263 -3.08 -9.70 -11.69
N ILE A 264 -2.59 -10.54 -12.61
CA ILE A 264 -3.43 -11.19 -13.63
C ILE A 264 -4.45 -12.11 -12.97
N GLU A 265 -4.06 -12.87 -11.94
CA GLU A 265 -4.97 -13.71 -11.15
C GLU A 265 -6.13 -12.89 -10.57
N ARG A 266 -5.84 -11.71 -9.99
CA ARG A 266 -6.88 -10.81 -9.46
C ARG A 266 -7.76 -10.22 -10.56
N ILE A 267 -7.20 -9.91 -11.73
CA ILE A 267 -7.99 -9.44 -12.88
C ILE A 267 -8.92 -10.56 -13.37
N ILE A 268 -8.46 -11.81 -13.44
CA ILE A 268 -9.30 -12.97 -13.82
C ILE A 268 -10.51 -13.06 -12.91
N GLN A 269 -10.32 -13.01 -11.59
CA GLN A 269 -11.43 -13.04 -10.63
C GLN A 269 -12.43 -11.90 -10.84
N CYS A 270 -11.93 -10.69 -11.06
CA CYS A 270 -12.78 -9.53 -11.32
C CYS A 270 -13.60 -9.72 -12.60
N VAL A 271 -12.98 -10.26 -13.67
CA VAL A 271 -13.65 -10.50 -14.95
C VAL A 271 -14.64 -11.67 -14.88
N GLU A 272 -14.32 -12.72 -14.13
CA GLU A 272 -15.26 -13.82 -13.82
C GLU A 272 -16.48 -13.28 -13.08
N ARG A 273 -16.28 -12.41 -12.10
CA ARG A 273 -17.38 -11.76 -11.38
C ARG A 273 -18.23 -10.90 -12.32
N VAL A 274 -17.62 -10.07 -13.16
CA VAL A 274 -18.32 -9.29 -14.17
C VAL A 274 -19.15 -10.18 -15.11
N LYS A 275 -18.59 -11.33 -15.52
CA LYS A 275 -19.28 -12.30 -16.38
C LYS A 275 -20.51 -12.89 -15.67
N VAL A 276 -20.38 -13.26 -14.40
CA VAL A 276 -21.47 -13.87 -13.61
C VAL A 276 -22.60 -12.86 -13.36
N GLU A 277 -22.28 -11.61 -13.04
CA GLU A 277 -23.28 -10.58 -12.78
C GLU A 277 -24.02 -10.12 -14.04
N GLY A 278 -23.34 -10.16 -15.20
CA GLY A 278 -23.97 -9.89 -16.50
C GLY A 278 -24.39 -8.43 -16.73
N HIS A 279 -23.92 -7.49 -15.90
CA HIS A 279 -24.25 -6.07 -16.03
C HIS A 279 -23.65 -5.39 -17.28
N VAL A 280 -22.52 -5.89 -17.77
CA VAL A 280 -21.80 -5.30 -18.92
C VAL A 280 -21.67 -6.32 -20.03
N ALA A 281 -22.19 -6.00 -21.21
CA ALA A 281 -22.10 -6.87 -22.37
C ALA A 281 -20.73 -6.78 -23.06
N ALA A 282 -19.98 -7.88 -23.07
CA ALA A 282 -18.76 -8.06 -23.85
C ALA A 282 -18.48 -9.56 -24.05
N ASP A 283 -17.54 -9.89 -24.93
CA ASP A 283 -17.03 -11.26 -25.08
C ASP A 283 -16.06 -11.60 -23.93
N TRP A 284 -16.61 -11.79 -22.73
CA TRP A 284 -15.83 -12.08 -21.53
C TRP A 284 -15.10 -13.42 -21.60
N GLU A 285 -15.59 -14.38 -22.39
CA GLU A 285 -14.94 -15.67 -22.58
C GLU A 285 -13.63 -15.54 -23.34
N ARG A 286 -13.63 -14.79 -24.45
CA ARG A 286 -12.39 -14.48 -25.17
C ARG A 286 -11.41 -13.70 -24.30
N ARG A 287 -11.89 -12.78 -23.47
CA ARG A 287 -11.07 -11.98 -22.53
C ARG A 287 -10.41 -12.86 -21.47
N LEU A 288 -11.18 -13.77 -20.86
CA LEU A 288 -10.67 -14.74 -19.89
C LEU A 288 -9.68 -15.71 -20.52
N SER A 289 -9.94 -16.20 -21.75
CA SER A 289 -8.99 -17.05 -22.47
C SER A 289 -7.64 -16.35 -22.65
N TRP A 290 -7.64 -15.09 -23.10
CA TRP A 290 -6.41 -14.33 -23.27
C TRP A 290 -5.69 -14.05 -21.94
N LEU A 291 -6.43 -13.75 -20.86
CA LEU A 291 -5.83 -13.56 -19.54
C LEU A 291 -5.16 -14.84 -19.03
N ASN A 292 -5.76 -16.01 -19.27
CA ASN A 292 -5.16 -17.30 -18.91
C ASN A 292 -3.89 -17.60 -19.72
N ASP A 293 -3.86 -17.26 -21.01
CA ASP A 293 -2.66 -17.36 -21.83
C ASP A 293 -1.55 -16.43 -21.31
N ALA A 294 -1.88 -15.17 -21.02
CA ALA A 294 -0.95 -14.20 -20.45
C ALA A 294 -0.43 -14.64 -19.06
N LEU A 295 -1.29 -15.25 -18.23
CA LEU A 295 -0.90 -15.83 -16.95
C LEU A 295 0.10 -16.97 -17.12
N ALA A 296 -0.13 -17.88 -18.07
CA ALA A 296 0.77 -18.99 -18.36
C ALA A 296 2.14 -18.54 -18.88
N GLU A 297 2.17 -17.47 -19.68
CA GLU A 297 3.40 -16.82 -20.12
C GLU A 297 4.17 -16.19 -18.94
N ALA A 298 3.48 -15.47 -18.04
CA ALA A 298 4.09 -14.87 -16.86
C ALA A 298 4.69 -15.94 -15.92
N TRP A 299 3.97 -17.05 -15.70
CA TRP A 299 4.50 -18.21 -14.97
C TRP A 299 5.77 -18.78 -15.64
N THR A 300 5.79 -18.82 -16.96
CA THR A 300 6.97 -19.25 -17.71
C THR A 300 8.14 -18.28 -17.54
N GLY A 301 7.89 -16.98 -17.61
CA GLY A 301 8.90 -15.93 -17.43
C GLY A 301 9.52 -15.92 -16.02
N ARG A 302 8.67 -16.11 -14.99
CA ARG A 302 9.06 -16.21 -13.57
C ARG A 302 10.10 -17.32 -13.35
N GLY A 303 9.85 -18.49 -13.93
CA GLY A 303 10.69 -19.67 -13.76
C GLY A 303 10.71 -20.24 -12.32
N PRO A 304 11.50 -21.29 -12.09
CA PRO A 304 11.46 -22.06 -10.85
C PRO A 304 12.22 -21.42 -9.67
N PHE A 305 13.21 -20.57 -9.96
CA PHE A 305 14.07 -19.98 -8.93
C PHE A 305 14.22 -18.45 -9.08
N PRO A 306 13.12 -17.68 -8.95
CA PRO A 306 13.14 -16.23 -9.14
C PRO A 306 13.93 -15.47 -8.05
N GLY A 307 14.26 -16.10 -6.92
CA GLY A 307 15.06 -15.50 -5.84
C GLY A 307 16.56 -15.78 -5.93
N ALA A 308 17.01 -16.60 -6.88
CA ALA A 308 18.39 -17.08 -6.95
C ALA A 308 19.43 -15.94 -6.99
N GLY A 309 19.14 -14.87 -7.74
CA GLY A 309 19.99 -13.70 -7.84
C GLY A 309 20.12 -12.93 -6.53
N SER A 310 19.00 -12.75 -5.81
CA SER A 310 19.00 -12.09 -4.49
C SER A 310 19.74 -12.92 -3.44
N VAL A 311 19.64 -14.24 -3.48
CA VAL A 311 20.44 -15.14 -2.64
C VAL A 311 21.93 -15.02 -2.97
N LEU A 312 22.28 -14.96 -4.25
CA LEU A 312 23.68 -14.74 -4.66
C LEU A 312 24.22 -13.38 -4.20
N GLN A 313 23.40 -12.31 -4.25
CA GLN A 313 23.79 -11.01 -3.70
C GLN A 313 24.03 -11.07 -2.19
N TYR A 314 23.17 -11.76 -1.44
CA TYR A 314 23.37 -12.03 -0.02
C TYR A 314 24.70 -12.77 0.23
N LEU A 315 25.07 -13.71 -0.65
CA LEU A 315 26.35 -14.42 -0.60
C LEU A 315 27.55 -13.55 -1.04
N GLY A 316 27.34 -12.28 -1.39
CA GLY A 316 28.39 -11.32 -1.73
C GLY A 316 28.66 -11.17 -3.23
N PHE A 317 27.85 -11.81 -4.08
CA PHE A 317 27.89 -11.62 -5.53
C PHE A 317 26.96 -10.47 -5.95
N SER A 318 27.47 -9.25 -5.97
CA SER A 318 26.69 -8.03 -6.27
C SER A 318 25.90 -8.08 -7.58
N LYS A 319 26.43 -8.73 -8.63
CA LYS A 319 25.73 -8.88 -9.92
C LYS A 319 24.78 -10.09 -9.99
N GLY A 320 24.34 -10.62 -8.84
CA GLY A 320 23.47 -11.81 -8.76
C GLY A 320 22.19 -11.69 -9.59
N THR A 321 21.48 -10.56 -9.55
CA THR A 321 20.25 -10.35 -10.33
C THR A 321 20.52 -10.26 -11.83
N SER A 322 21.62 -9.62 -12.22
CA SER A 322 22.07 -9.60 -13.62
C SER A 322 22.35 -11.02 -14.11
N PHE A 323 23.10 -11.81 -13.34
CA PHE A 323 23.40 -13.22 -13.65
C PHE A 323 22.15 -14.10 -13.73
N GLN A 324 21.18 -13.90 -12.82
CA GLN A 324 19.91 -14.61 -12.88
C GLN A 324 19.18 -14.35 -14.20
N ARG A 325 19.11 -13.09 -14.62
CA ARG A 325 18.42 -12.70 -15.86
C ARG A 325 19.14 -13.17 -17.12
N THR A 326 20.47 -13.07 -17.18
CA THR A 326 21.27 -13.32 -18.39
C THR A 326 21.73 -14.76 -18.55
N VAL A 327 21.84 -15.52 -17.45
CA VAL A 327 22.36 -16.89 -17.45
C VAL A 327 21.34 -17.88 -16.91
N LEU A 328 20.81 -17.67 -15.70
CA LEU A 328 19.98 -18.67 -15.03
C LEU A 328 18.59 -18.82 -15.66
N ALA A 329 17.92 -17.71 -16.01
CA ALA A 329 16.60 -17.75 -16.62
C ALA A 329 16.63 -18.40 -18.03
N PRO A 330 17.55 -18.03 -18.95
CA PRO A 330 17.70 -18.74 -20.22
C PRO A 330 18.00 -20.24 -20.04
N MET A 331 18.78 -20.61 -19.03
CA MET A 331 19.07 -22.01 -18.69
C MET A 331 17.81 -22.75 -18.24
N ALA A 332 17.01 -22.16 -17.35
CA ALA A 332 15.75 -22.74 -16.90
C ALA A 332 14.75 -22.93 -18.05
N ASN A 333 14.69 -21.96 -18.97
CA ASN A 333 13.85 -22.04 -20.18
C ASN A 333 14.25 -23.18 -21.13
N GLN A 334 15.48 -23.70 -21.02
CA GLN A 334 15.93 -24.90 -21.73
C GLN A 334 15.66 -26.20 -20.96
N GLY A 335 14.88 -26.15 -19.87
CA GLY A 335 14.59 -27.30 -19.03
C GLY A 335 15.77 -27.77 -18.15
N LYS A 336 16.79 -26.93 -17.95
CA LYS A 336 17.94 -27.24 -17.08
C LYS A 336 17.73 -26.68 -15.68
N ASN A 337 18.17 -27.42 -14.67
CA ASN A 337 18.08 -26.98 -13.28
C ASN A 337 19.11 -25.88 -12.99
N SER A 338 18.68 -24.63 -13.09
CA SER A 338 19.55 -23.47 -12.90
C SER A 338 20.04 -23.31 -11.46
N TRP A 339 19.28 -23.77 -10.47
CA TRP A 339 19.72 -23.73 -9.08
C TRP A 339 20.73 -24.82 -8.75
N GLU A 340 20.55 -26.05 -9.27
CA GLU A 340 21.55 -27.10 -9.14
C GLU A 340 22.88 -26.71 -9.79
N TYR A 341 22.84 -26.02 -10.93
CA TYR A 341 24.01 -25.41 -11.54
C TYR A 341 24.72 -24.44 -10.58
N VAL A 342 23.97 -23.53 -9.94
CA VAL A 342 24.53 -22.62 -8.93
C VAL A 342 25.11 -23.40 -7.75
N LEU A 343 24.39 -24.37 -7.20
CA LEU A 343 24.84 -25.20 -6.07
C LEU A 343 26.09 -26.00 -6.41
N SER A 344 26.27 -26.46 -7.66
CA SER A 344 27.47 -27.14 -8.09
C SER A 344 28.71 -26.24 -8.00
N ILE A 345 28.57 -24.96 -8.35
CA ILE A 345 29.63 -23.95 -8.23
C ILE A 345 29.87 -23.61 -6.76
N LEU A 346 28.81 -23.29 -6.01
CA LEU A 346 28.90 -22.93 -4.59
C LEU A 346 29.46 -24.06 -3.72
N GLY A 347 29.19 -25.32 -4.10
CA GLY A 347 29.73 -26.52 -3.45
C GLY A 347 31.13 -26.92 -3.92
N GLY A 348 31.72 -26.21 -4.89
CA GLY A 348 33.05 -26.51 -5.44
C GLY A 348 33.11 -27.75 -6.33
N LYS A 349 31.96 -28.27 -6.79
CA LYS A 349 31.87 -29.40 -7.73
C LYS A 349 32.07 -28.97 -9.19
N ALA A 350 31.80 -27.70 -9.49
CA ALA A 350 32.03 -27.08 -10.79
C ALA A 350 32.80 -25.76 -10.62
N GLU A 351 33.60 -25.42 -11.63
CA GLU A 351 34.26 -24.12 -11.70
C GLU A 351 33.38 -23.13 -12.48
N PRO A 352 33.27 -21.86 -12.04
CA PRO A 352 32.54 -20.84 -12.78
C PRO A 352 33.24 -20.52 -14.10
N ASP A 353 32.43 -20.36 -15.15
CA ASP A 353 32.89 -19.99 -16.50
C ASP A 353 33.76 -18.72 -16.49
N ALA A 354 34.70 -18.64 -17.43
CA ALA A 354 35.45 -17.41 -17.65
C ALA A 354 34.50 -16.29 -18.11
N GLY A 355 34.56 -15.13 -17.45
CA GLY A 355 33.67 -14.01 -17.78
C GLY A 355 33.45 -13.04 -16.62
N PRO A 356 32.52 -12.08 -16.79
CA PRO A 356 32.29 -10.99 -15.84
C PRO A 356 31.73 -11.44 -14.49
N TYR A 357 31.20 -12.66 -14.40
CA TYR A 357 30.56 -13.19 -13.20
C TYR A 357 31.46 -14.08 -12.35
N LYS A 358 32.62 -14.50 -12.89
CA LYS A 358 33.54 -15.46 -12.24
C LYS A 358 33.94 -15.04 -10.83
N ALA A 359 34.46 -13.82 -10.68
CA ALA A 359 34.93 -13.31 -9.38
C ALA A 359 33.80 -13.26 -8.34
N GLY A 360 32.60 -12.87 -8.76
CA GLY A 360 31.43 -12.82 -7.90
C GLY A 360 30.96 -14.21 -7.44
N LEU A 361 30.92 -15.17 -8.35
CA LEU A 361 30.58 -16.57 -8.04
C LEU A 361 31.59 -17.21 -7.09
N LEU A 362 32.89 -16.92 -7.26
CA LEU A 362 33.94 -17.40 -6.34
C LEU A 362 33.78 -16.81 -4.93
N LYS A 363 33.42 -15.53 -4.82
CA LYS A 363 33.11 -14.89 -3.53
C LYS A 363 31.87 -15.50 -2.88
N ALA A 364 30.82 -15.76 -3.67
CA ALA A 364 29.63 -16.44 -3.18
C ALA A 364 29.93 -17.86 -2.69
N ARG A 365 30.81 -18.59 -3.40
CA ARG A 365 31.30 -19.93 -3.00
C ARG A 365 32.01 -19.90 -1.65
N GLU A 366 32.90 -18.95 -1.44
CA GLU A 366 33.59 -18.78 -0.14
C GLU A 366 32.60 -18.55 1.00
N ARG A 367 31.66 -17.61 0.83
CA ARG A 367 30.66 -17.30 1.85
C ARG A 367 29.67 -18.45 2.06
N TRP A 368 29.29 -19.16 1.01
CA TRP A 368 28.48 -20.38 1.10
C TRP A 368 29.17 -21.44 1.96
N GLY A 369 30.48 -21.66 1.78
CA GLY A 369 31.27 -22.59 2.59
C GLY A 369 31.26 -22.29 4.10
N LEU A 370 31.15 -21.00 4.47
CA LEU A 370 31.08 -20.54 5.86
C LEU A 370 29.66 -20.64 6.48
N LEU A 371 28.61 -20.64 5.65
CA LEU A 371 27.21 -20.56 6.09
C LEU A 371 26.46 -21.91 6.00
N LYS A 372 27.12 -23.01 6.40
CA LYS A 372 26.56 -24.37 6.26
C LYS A 372 25.18 -24.55 6.87
N SER A 373 24.92 -23.96 8.04
CA SER A 373 23.62 -24.04 8.71
C SER A 373 22.49 -23.35 7.94
N ARG A 374 22.80 -22.50 6.95
CA ARG A 374 21.80 -21.74 6.18
C ARG A 374 21.56 -22.30 4.78
N HIS A 375 22.24 -23.37 4.37
CA HIS A 375 22.13 -23.91 3.01
C HIS A 375 20.69 -24.27 2.62
N ALA A 376 19.97 -24.94 3.52
CA ALA A 376 18.58 -25.31 3.30
C ALA A 376 17.68 -24.07 3.18
N LEU A 377 17.81 -23.12 4.12
CA LEU A 377 17.05 -21.87 4.09
C LEU A 377 17.31 -21.08 2.81
N LEU A 378 18.56 -20.82 2.46
CA LEU A 378 18.92 -20.06 1.26
C LEU A 378 18.43 -20.74 -0.03
N SER A 379 18.45 -22.08 -0.07
CA SER A 379 17.89 -22.83 -1.20
C SER A 379 16.37 -22.68 -1.27
N LYS A 380 15.67 -22.69 -0.13
CA LYS A 380 14.22 -22.43 -0.09
C LYS A 380 13.91 -21.00 -0.51
N LEU A 381 14.67 -20.01 -0.04
CA LEU A 381 14.51 -18.60 -0.41
C LEU A 381 14.71 -18.33 -1.90
N ALA A 382 15.51 -19.14 -2.60
CA ALA A 382 15.70 -19.00 -4.05
C ALA A 382 14.42 -19.26 -4.87
N ARG A 383 13.39 -19.92 -4.30
CA ARG A 383 12.09 -20.19 -4.96
C ARG A 383 11.13 -19.00 -4.94
N PHE A 384 11.39 -18.00 -4.11
CA PHE A 384 10.54 -16.82 -3.90
C PHE A 384 11.18 -15.60 -4.57
N GLU A 385 10.41 -14.76 -5.27
CA GLU A 385 10.95 -13.51 -5.84
C GLU A 385 11.17 -12.47 -4.73
N LEU A 386 12.22 -12.67 -3.94
CA LEU A 386 12.58 -11.80 -2.83
C LEU A 386 13.58 -10.74 -3.27
N SER A 387 13.47 -9.55 -2.71
CA SER A 387 14.52 -8.54 -2.83
C SER A 387 15.77 -8.95 -2.06
N PRO A 388 16.97 -8.42 -2.39
CA PRO A 388 18.17 -8.65 -1.60
C PRO A 388 18.00 -8.26 -0.12
N GLY A 389 17.25 -7.18 0.15
CA GLY A 389 16.91 -6.74 1.50
C GLY A 389 16.03 -7.75 2.25
N GLN A 390 15.04 -8.33 1.58
CA GLN A 390 14.21 -9.40 2.16
C GLN A 390 15.04 -10.63 2.47
N VAL A 391 15.90 -11.10 1.55
CA VAL A 391 16.79 -12.25 1.79
C VAL A 391 17.71 -11.97 2.98
N GLN A 392 18.33 -10.79 3.03
CA GLN A 392 19.20 -10.38 4.12
C GLN A 392 18.47 -10.35 5.46
N ARG A 393 17.24 -9.81 5.50
CA ARG A 393 16.38 -9.77 6.68
C ARG A 393 16.02 -11.15 7.18
N ILE A 394 15.58 -12.06 6.30
CA ILE A 394 15.13 -13.40 6.67
C ILE A 394 16.32 -14.31 7.07
N ALA A 395 17.44 -14.19 6.37
CA ALA A 395 18.63 -15.03 6.60
C ALA A 395 19.47 -14.56 7.80
N ASN A 396 19.27 -13.35 8.31
CA ASN A 396 19.94 -12.84 9.51
C ASN A 396 19.03 -12.97 10.73
N PRO A 397 19.38 -13.79 11.75
CA PRO A 397 18.55 -14.00 12.94
C PRO A 397 18.14 -12.72 13.67
N ASP A 398 19.03 -11.73 13.78
CA ASP A 398 18.76 -10.49 14.51
C ASP A 398 17.76 -9.61 13.74
N GLN A 399 17.94 -9.49 12.43
CA GLN A 399 17.03 -8.72 11.57
C GLN A 399 15.68 -9.42 11.39
N ARG A 400 15.70 -10.76 11.34
CA ARG A 400 14.51 -11.61 11.29
C ARG A 400 13.66 -11.41 12.54
N ALA A 401 14.26 -11.50 13.73
CA ALA A 401 13.55 -11.25 14.98
C ALA A 401 13.03 -9.80 15.08
N ALA A 402 13.84 -8.82 14.67
CA ALA A 402 13.45 -7.40 14.67
C ALA A 402 12.27 -7.08 13.72
N SER A 403 12.02 -7.91 12.72
CA SER A 403 10.91 -7.78 11.77
C SER A 403 9.69 -8.64 12.12
N GLY A 404 9.64 -9.21 13.33
CA GLY A 404 8.48 -9.97 13.81
C GLY A 404 8.46 -11.44 13.42
N ILE A 405 9.48 -11.92 12.70
CA ILE A 405 9.58 -13.33 12.31
C ILE A 405 10.25 -14.11 13.46
N ASP A 406 9.44 -14.69 14.34
CA ASP A 406 9.90 -15.56 15.43
C ASP A 406 10.01 -17.03 14.96
N ALA A 407 11.09 -17.30 14.22
CA ALA A 407 11.42 -18.63 13.69
C ALA A 407 12.93 -18.83 13.56
N ASN A 408 13.40 -20.07 13.72
CA ASN A 408 14.76 -20.46 13.36
C ASN A 408 14.82 -20.94 11.90
N GLU A 409 16.03 -21.19 11.41
CA GLU A 409 16.29 -21.63 10.04
C GLU A 409 15.50 -22.89 9.66
N ASP A 410 15.46 -23.91 10.53
CA ASP A 410 14.75 -25.17 10.26
C ASP A 410 13.23 -24.97 10.21
N ALA A 411 12.68 -24.16 11.11
CA ALA A 411 11.27 -23.82 11.12
C ALA A 411 10.85 -23.04 9.87
N LEU A 412 11.72 -22.18 9.35
CA LEU A 412 11.49 -21.46 8.09
C LEU A 412 11.60 -22.36 6.86
N VAL A 413 12.47 -23.36 6.88
CA VAL A 413 12.52 -24.35 5.80
C VAL A 413 11.24 -25.19 5.80
N ALA A 414 10.79 -25.64 6.98
CA ALA A 414 9.58 -26.47 7.13
C ALA A 414 8.27 -25.69 6.98
N ASN A 415 8.28 -24.38 7.23
CA ASN A 415 7.14 -23.49 7.06
C ASN A 415 7.63 -22.11 6.58
N PRO A 416 7.91 -21.96 5.28
CA PRO A 416 8.45 -20.71 4.71
C PRO A 416 7.38 -19.63 4.58
N ILE A 417 6.21 -19.81 5.21
CA ILE A 417 5.13 -18.84 5.25
C ILE A 417 5.50 -17.72 6.21
N LEU A 418 6.39 -16.87 5.71
CA LEU A 418 6.93 -15.66 6.33
C LEU A 418 5.92 -14.50 6.29
N ALA A 419 5.06 -14.48 5.27
CA ALA A 419 4.17 -13.36 4.97
C ALA A 419 3.14 -13.07 6.08
N GLU A 420 2.76 -14.07 6.89
CA GLU A 420 1.80 -13.87 7.99
C GLU A 420 2.41 -13.21 9.23
N SER A 421 3.75 -13.11 9.31
CA SER A 421 4.47 -12.56 10.48
C SER A 421 5.52 -11.48 10.14
N ASP A 422 5.96 -11.37 8.88
CA ASP A 422 6.93 -10.37 8.46
C ASP A 422 6.32 -8.96 8.48
N LEU A 423 6.82 -8.11 9.36
CA LEU A 423 6.43 -6.71 9.49
C LEU A 423 7.21 -5.78 8.55
N GLY A 424 8.22 -6.29 7.84
CA GLY A 424 9.12 -5.51 7.00
C GLY A 424 10.21 -4.79 7.80
N ALA A 425 10.95 -3.92 7.11
CA ALA A 425 11.99 -3.05 7.67
C ALA A 425 11.99 -1.68 6.95
N ALA A 426 12.75 -0.72 7.50
CA ALA A 426 12.88 0.63 6.95
C ALA A 426 13.28 0.65 5.46
N ASP A 427 14.09 -0.32 5.06
CA ASP A 427 14.72 -0.46 3.75
C ASP A 427 14.13 -1.60 2.91
N SER A 428 13.10 -2.29 3.40
CA SER A 428 12.48 -3.37 2.65
C SER A 428 11.08 -3.74 3.14
N ASP A 429 10.16 -3.81 2.18
CA ASP A 429 8.76 -4.21 2.41
C ASP A 429 8.61 -5.65 2.94
N PRO A 430 7.52 -5.95 3.66
CA PRO A 430 7.11 -7.31 4.02
C PRO A 430 7.07 -8.25 2.81
N VAL A 431 7.38 -9.53 3.02
CA VAL A 431 7.19 -10.56 1.99
C VAL A 431 5.72 -10.73 1.66
N ALA A 432 5.40 -10.82 0.37
CA ALA A 432 4.05 -11.02 -0.11
C ALA A 432 3.51 -12.43 0.16
N LEU A 433 2.21 -12.52 0.48
CA LEU A 433 1.52 -13.82 0.50
C LEU A 433 1.62 -14.47 -0.87
N GLU A 434 1.37 -13.71 -1.94
CA GLU A 434 1.41 -14.19 -3.31
C GLU A 434 2.80 -14.71 -3.69
N THR A 435 3.87 -13.98 -3.35
CA THR A 435 5.25 -14.43 -3.62
C THR A 435 5.58 -15.74 -2.90
N VAL A 436 5.13 -15.93 -1.66
CA VAL A 436 5.28 -17.21 -0.94
C VAL A 436 4.43 -18.30 -1.59
N ASP A 437 3.16 -18.02 -1.87
CA ASP A 437 2.22 -18.97 -2.46
C ASP A 437 2.69 -19.43 -3.85
N HIS A 438 3.30 -18.54 -4.64
CA HIS A 438 3.88 -18.87 -5.94
C HIS A 438 5.11 -19.78 -5.83
N GLY A 439 5.93 -19.60 -4.80
CA GLY A 439 7.10 -20.46 -4.60
C GLY A 439 6.76 -21.82 -3.99
N LEU A 440 5.66 -21.92 -3.25
CA LEU A 440 5.16 -23.15 -2.63
C LEU A 440 4.23 -23.96 -3.53
N ARG A 441 3.47 -23.28 -4.38
CA ARG A 441 2.55 -23.88 -5.35
C ARG A 441 2.75 -23.24 -6.73
N PRO A 442 3.93 -23.45 -7.35
CA PRO A 442 4.24 -22.92 -8.67
C PRO A 442 3.43 -23.64 -9.76
N GLU A 443 3.24 -22.99 -10.91
CA GLU A 443 2.60 -23.59 -12.08
C GLU A 443 3.50 -23.57 -13.33
N GLY A 444 3.20 -24.45 -14.30
CA GLY A 444 3.87 -24.47 -15.60
C GLY A 444 5.37 -24.67 -15.47
N ASN A 445 6.17 -23.87 -16.19
CA ASN A 445 7.63 -24.00 -16.12
C ASN A 445 8.20 -23.58 -14.75
N ALA A 446 7.46 -22.83 -13.93
CA ALA A 446 7.89 -22.52 -12.58
C ALA A 446 7.82 -23.74 -11.64
N SER A 447 7.01 -24.75 -11.97
CA SER A 447 6.93 -26.00 -11.18
C SER A 447 8.00 -27.02 -11.55
N LEU A 448 8.87 -26.70 -12.52
CA LEU A 448 10.06 -27.50 -12.78
C LEU A 448 10.93 -27.57 -11.52
N PHE A 449 11.45 -28.77 -11.23
CA PHE A 449 12.29 -29.01 -10.06
C PHE A 449 11.58 -28.69 -8.73
N ALA A 450 10.30 -29.06 -8.61
CA ALA A 450 9.58 -29.03 -7.34
C ALA A 450 10.36 -29.75 -6.24
N ASP A 451 10.32 -29.23 -5.01
CA ASP A 451 10.78 -29.96 -3.83
C ASP A 451 9.62 -30.78 -3.25
N ASP A 452 9.92 -31.70 -2.33
CA ASP A 452 8.92 -32.55 -1.65
C ASP A 452 7.92 -31.74 -0.77
N ASP A 453 8.00 -30.42 -0.76
CA ASP A 453 7.26 -29.49 0.09
C ASP A 453 6.26 -28.63 -0.70
N GLU A 454 5.81 -29.14 -1.86
CA GLU A 454 4.68 -28.57 -2.59
C GLU A 454 3.40 -28.65 -1.75
N VAL A 455 2.73 -27.51 -1.58
CA VAL A 455 1.53 -27.42 -0.74
C VAL A 455 0.27 -27.82 -1.51
N SER A 456 -0.56 -28.67 -0.88
CA SER A 456 -1.90 -28.99 -1.38
C SER A 456 -2.82 -27.76 -1.32
N HIS A 457 -4.00 -27.86 -1.94
CA HIS A 457 -4.96 -26.76 -1.95
C HIS A 457 -5.50 -26.41 -0.56
N ASP A 458 -5.41 -27.35 0.40
CA ASP A 458 -5.92 -27.31 1.77
C ASP A 458 -4.83 -27.43 2.83
N ASP A 459 -3.53 -27.32 2.45
CA ASP A 459 -2.43 -27.37 3.41
C ASP A 459 -2.66 -26.36 4.53
N ARG A 460 -2.66 -26.82 5.78
CA ARG A 460 -2.99 -25.99 6.95
C ARG A 460 -2.17 -24.70 7.04
N ARG A 461 -0.89 -24.75 6.64
CA ARG A 461 0.02 -23.60 6.63
C ARG A 461 -0.50 -22.56 5.65
N ARG A 462 -0.83 -22.99 4.43
CA ARG A 462 -1.40 -22.16 3.37
C ARG A 462 -2.76 -21.59 3.79
N VAL A 463 -3.66 -22.41 4.32
CA VAL A 463 -4.98 -21.97 4.79
C VAL A 463 -4.85 -20.89 5.86
N ARG A 464 -3.93 -21.04 6.84
CA ARG A 464 -3.71 -20.02 7.86
C ARG A 464 -3.18 -18.73 7.26
N ALA A 465 -2.20 -18.80 6.35
CA ALA A 465 -1.62 -17.64 5.69
C ALA A 465 -2.66 -16.82 4.93
N VAL A 466 -3.49 -17.51 4.14
CA VAL A 466 -4.58 -16.92 3.37
C VAL A 466 -5.64 -16.37 4.30
N GLY A 467 -6.00 -17.10 5.36
CA GLY A 467 -6.94 -16.65 6.38
C GLY A 467 -6.49 -15.37 7.10
N VAL A 468 -5.20 -15.26 7.45
CA VAL A 468 -4.63 -14.05 8.04
C VAL A 468 -4.76 -12.88 7.06
N ALA A 469 -4.43 -13.06 5.78
CA ALA A 469 -4.57 -12.02 4.77
C ALA A 469 -6.03 -11.59 4.56
N VAL A 470 -6.97 -12.54 4.50
CA VAL A 470 -8.42 -12.29 4.44
C VAL A 470 -8.89 -11.42 5.60
N LEU A 471 -8.47 -11.76 6.83
CA LEU A 471 -8.85 -10.98 8.01
C LEU A 471 -8.17 -9.61 8.07
N GLN A 472 -6.93 -9.48 7.57
CA GLN A 472 -6.25 -8.19 7.46
C GLN A 472 -6.93 -7.26 6.44
N GLU A 473 -7.42 -7.81 5.32
CA GLU A 473 -8.20 -7.09 4.33
C GLU A 473 -9.56 -6.68 4.90
N ALA A 474 -10.27 -7.60 5.57
CA ALA A 474 -11.53 -7.30 6.27
C ALA A 474 -11.34 -6.19 7.33
N ALA A 475 -10.29 -6.27 8.13
CA ALA A 475 -9.93 -5.26 9.11
C ALA A 475 -9.59 -3.90 8.48
N SER A 476 -8.93 -3.89 7.31
CA SER A 476 -8.69 -2.65 6.55
C SER A 476 -10.00 -2.03 6.04
N SER A 477 -11.00 -2.85 5.75
CA SER A 477 -12.36 -2.43 5.34
C SER A 477 -13.28 -2.06 6.51
N GLY A 478 -12.88 -2.36 7.76
CA GLY A 478 -13.63 -2.01 8.96
C GLY A 478 -13.97 -3.15 9.89
N ASP A 479 -13.98 -4.39 9.40
CA ASP A 479 -14.47 -5.54 10.15
C ASP A 479 -13.40 -6.07 11.11
N THR A 480 -13.70 -6.12 12.41
CA THR A 480 -12.78 -6.69 13.41
C THR A 480 -12.95 -8.19 13.59
N VAL A 481 -14.05 -8.75 13.07
CA VAL A 481 -14.44 -10.16 13.17
C VAL A 481 -15.26 -10.56 11.95
N LEU A 482 -15.13 -11.81 11.51
CA LEU A 482 -15.96 -12.43 10.48
C LEU A 482 -16.72 -13.63 11.07
N THR A 483 -17.82 -14.01 10.43
CA THR A 483 -18.39 -15.34 10.68
C THR A 483 -17.43 -16.40 10.14
N PHE A 484 -17.38 -17.58 10.77
CA PHE A 484 -16.49 -18.64 10.32
C PHE A 484 -16.80 -19.11 8.89
N GLY A 485 -18.09 -19.10 8.49
CA GLY A 485 -18.50 -19.40 7.11
C GLY A 485 -18.00 -18.38 6.09
N ASP A 486 -18.15 -17.08 6.37
CA ASP A 486 -17.64 -16.00 5.52
C ASP A 486 -16.11 -16.04 5.40
N PHE A 487 -15.41 -16.32 6.52
CA PHE A 487 -13.97 -16.52 6.53
C PHE A 487 -13.53 -17.64 5.57
N LEU A 488 -14.16 -18.81 5.63
CA LEU A 488 -13.83 -19.93 4.72
C LEU A 488 -14.15 -19.59 3.25
N SER A 489 -15.29 -18.94 2.99
CA SER A 489 -15.64 -18.50 1.62
C SER A 489 -14.59 -17.55 1.05
N ARG A 490 -14.20 -16.52 1.82
CA ARG A 490 -13.19 -15.55 1.37
C ARG A 490 -11.81 -16.17 1.18
N ILE A 491 -11.47 -17.26 1.89
CA ILE A 491 -10.24 -18.02 1.62
C ILE A 491 -10.31 -18.70 0.25
N ILE A 492 -11.45 -19.29 -0.10
CA ILE A 492 -11.68 -19.95 -1.40
C ILE A 492 -11.62 -18.92 -2.53
N ASP A 493 -12.32 -17.80 -2.34
CA ASP A 493 -12.45 -16.73 -3.34
C ASP A 493 -11.17 -15.89 -3.50
N ARG A 494 -10.14 -16.11 -2.66
CA ARG A 494 -8.90 -15.34 -2.69
C ARG A 494 -8.08 -15.55 -3.96
N PHE A 495 -8.07 -16.76 -4.52
CA PHE A 495 -7.34 -17.08 -5.75
C PHE A 495 -8.31 -17.56 -6.85
N PRO A 496 -7.94 -17.46 -8.15
CA PRO A 496 -8.73 -18.03 -9.24
C PRO A 496 -8.99 -19.52 -9.03
N GLU A 497 -10.06 -20.06 -9.63
CA GLU A 497 -10.56 -21.43 -9.38
C GLU A 497 -9.45 -22.50 -9.39
N ARG A 498 -8.53 -22.41 -10.36
CA ARG A 498 -7.40 -23.33 -10.54
C ARG A 498 -6.42 -23.35 -9.37
N ARG A 499 -6.23 -22.22 -8.69
CA ARG A 499 -5.31 -22.03 -7.56
C ARG A 499 -6.02 -21.80 -6.23
N ALA A 500 -7.35 -21.93 -6.19
CA ALA A 500 -8.16 -21.72 -4.99
C ALA A 500 -7.57 -22.46 -3.77
N CYS A 501 -7.59 -21.79 -2.62
CA CYS A 501 -7.29 -22.38 -1.33
C CYS A 501 -8.59 -22.97 -0.80
N ARG A 502 -8.72 -24.30 -0.72
CA ARG A 502 -10.00 -24.97 -0.43
C ARG A 502 -9.94 -25.65 0.93
N PRO A 503 -10.08 -24.91 2.04
CA PRO A 503 -10.10 -25.53 3.37
C PRO A 503 -11.33 -26.41 3.54
N ASP A 504 -11.13 -27.61 4.08
CA ASP A 504 -12.22 -28.41 4.61
C ASP A 504 -12.55 -27.95 6.04
N ARG A 505 -13.83 -27.71 6.30
CA ARG A 505 -14.29 -27.20 7.59
C ARG A 505 -13.97 -28.14 8.74
N GLU A 506 -14.20 -29.44 8.59
CA GLU A 506 -13.96 -30.42 9.67
C GLU A 506 -12.47 -30.54 9.97
N ILE A 507 -11.61 -30.49 8.93
CA ILE A 507 -10.15 -30.50 9.10
C ILE A 507 -9.67 -29.24 9.83
N VAL A 508 -10.13 -28.05 9.43
CA VAL A 508 -9.75 -26.79 10.11
C VAL A 508 -10.16 -26.81 11.57
N LEU A 509 -11.35 -27.34 11.89
CA LEU A 509 -11.83 -27.48 13.27
C LEU A 509 -11.02 -28.52 14.06
N ALA A 510 -10.66 -29.64 13.44
CA ALA A 510 -9.82 -30.67 14.07
C ALA A 510 -8.40 -30.18 14.37
N GLU A 511 -7.87 -29.26 13.56
CA GLU A 511 -6.53 -28.66 13.73
C GLU A 511 -6.56 -27.24 14.32
N ILE A 512 -7.64 -26.84 15.00
CA ILE A 512 -7.88 -25.44 15.39
C ILE A 512 -6.74 -24.80 16.20
N ASP A 513 -6.03 -25.58 17.03
CA ASP A 513 -4.87 -25.14 17.81
C ASP A 513 -3.76 -24.55 16.93
N PHE A 514 -3.57 -25.10 15.73
CA PHE A 514 -2.58 -24.59 14.76
C PHE A 514 -2.95 -23.19 14.27
N TYR A 515 -4.23 -22.93 14.04
CA TYR A 515 -4.76 -21.66 13.57
C TYR A 515 -4.81 -20.62 14.70
N GLN A 516 -5.14 -21.04 15.92
CA GLN A 516 -5.24 -20.19 17.11
C GLN A 516 -3.92 -19.53 17.55
N ARG A 517 -2.78 -19.89 16.91
CA ARG A 517 -1.53 -19.14 17.05
C ARG A 517 -1.70 -17.68 16.65
N LEU A 518 -2.36 -17.42 15.52
CA LEU A 518 -2.56 -16.07 14.95
C LEU A 518 -4.02 -15.64 14.90
N LEU A 519 -4.95 -16.60 14.97
CA LEU A 519 -6.38 -16.34 14.93
C LEU A 519 -6.99 -16.42 16.33
N TRP A 520 -8.02 -15.63 16.57
CA TRP A 520 -8.95 -15.83 17.68
C TRP A 520 -10.23 -16.42 17.12
N THR A 521 -10.84 -17.35 17.86
CA THR A 521 -12.05 -18.05 17.43
C THR A 521 -13.05 -18.15 18.58
N ALA A 522 -14.33 -17.99 18.30
CA ALA A 522 -15.44 -18.39 19.16
C ALA A 522 -16.34 -19.35 18.37
N LEU A 523 -16.05 -20.65 18.47
CA LEU A 523 -16.75 -21.69 17.71
C LEU A 523 -17.98 -22.23 18.43
N ASP A 524 -18.12 -21.92 19.72
CA ASP A 524 -19.31 -22.28 20.52
C ASP A 524 -20.37 -21.16 20.51
N SER A 525 -20.14 -20.06 19.77
CA SER A 525 -21.10 -18.96 19.63
C SER A 525 -22.02 -19.15 18.43
N ASP A 526 -23.18 -18.47 18.45
CA ASP A 526 -24.10 -18.39 17.32
C ASP A 526 -24.24 -16.92 16.87
N PRO A 527 -23.70 -16.53 15.70
CA PRO A 527 -22.91 -17.36 14.77
C PRO A 527 -21.50 -17.66 15.32
N GLU A 528 -20.82 -18.63 14.71
CA GLU A 528 -19.40 -18.92 14.98
C GLU A 528 -18.51 -17.79 14.42
N LEU A 529 -17.51 -17.37 15.19
CA LEU A 529 -16.71 -16.19 14.89
C LEU A 529 -15.21 -16.48 14.78
N VAL A 530 -14.54 -15.72 13.93
CA VAL A 530 -13.08 -15.72 13.77
C VAL A 530 -12.55 -14.31 13.54
N ALA A 531 -11.41 -14.00 14.15
CA ALA A 531 -10.77 -12.70 14.09
C ALA A 531 -9.24 -12.80 14.13
N LEU A 532 -8.54 -11.71 13.79
CA LEU A 532 -7.10 -11.59 14.08
C LEU A 532 -6.90 -11.57 15.59
N LYS A 533 -6.07 -12.47 16.12
CA LYS A 533 -5.86 -12.62 17.57
C LYS A 533 -5.36 -11.34 18.23
N TYR A 534 -4.43 -10.63 17.58
CA TYR A 534 -3.90 -9.38 18.13
C TYR A 534 -4.99 -8.31 18.19
N LEU A 535 -5.84 -8.19 17.18
CA LEU A 535 -6.88 -7.18 17.10
C LEU A 535 -7.96 -7.43 18.15
N GLN A 536 -8.38 -8.70 18.28
CA GLN A 536 -9.29 -9.11 19.33
C GLN A 536 -8.72 -8.86 20.73
N SER A 537 -7.43 -9.10 20.94
CA SER A 537 -6.78 -8.79 22.23
C SER A 537 -6.83 -7.29 22.56
N LEU A 538 -6.72 -6.42 21.55
CA LEU A 538 -6.84 -4.98 21.71
C LEU A 538 -8.28 -4.57 22.05
N GLU A 539 -9.29 -5.18 21.44
CA GLU A 539 -10.69 -4.97 21.83
C GLU A 539 -10.96 -5.35 23.29
N GLN A 540 -10.43 -6.49 23.74
CA GLN A 540 -10.54 -6.91 25.14
C GLN A 540 -9.88 -5.91 26.09
N VAL A 541 -8.71 -5.39 25.72
CA VAL A 541 -8.01 -4.35 26.47
C VAL A 541 -8.84 -3.06 26.53
N ILE A 542 -9.38 -2.60 25.40
CA ILE A 542 -10.25 -1.43 25.33
C ILE A 542 -11.45 -1.62 26.28
N ALA A 543 -12.15 -2.75 26.16
CA ALA A 543 -13.32 -3.06 26.99
C ALA A 543 -12.97 -3.08 28.48
N SER A 544 -11.85 -3.72 28.85
CA SER A 544 -11.38 -3.80 30.23
C SER A 544 -11.06 -2.42 30.82
N ILE A 545 -10.26 -1.61 30.11
CA ILE A 545 -9.86 -0.27 30.55
C ILE A 545 -11.08 0.64 30.68
N ILE A 546 -11.98 0.64 29.69
CA ILE A 546 -13.20 1.45 29.71
C ILE A 546 -14.09 1.05 30.90
N LYS A 547 -14.41 -0.24 31.05
CA LYS A 547 -15.27 -0.73 32.15
C LYS A 547 -14.69 -0.37 33.53
N ARG A 548 -13.37 -0.52 33.71
CA ARG A 548 -12.68 -0.20 34.97
C ARG A 548 -12.69 1.30 35.26
N ARG A 549 -12.51 2.16 34.25
CA ARG A 549 -12.45 3.62 34.42
C ARG A 549 -13.83 4.26 34.54
N ALA A 550 -14.83 3.79 33.80
CA ALA A 550 -16.21 4.31 33.85
C ALA A 550 -16.82 4.23 35.26
N LYS A 551 -16.44 3.22 36.05
CA LYS A 551 -16.91 3.04 37.44
C LYS A 551 -16.24 3.95 38.46
N LYS A 552 -15.15 4.65 38.11
CA LYS A 552 -14.35 5.44 39.06
C LYS A 552 -14.60 6.95 38.93
N VAL A 553 -14.56 7.63 40.07
CA VAL A 553 -14.61 9.09 40.17
C VAL A 553 -13.26 9.65 40.63
N ASN A 554 -13.02 10.92 40.33
CA ASN A 554 -11.93 11.72 40.89
C ASN A 554 -12.41 12.43 42.15
N PRO A 555 -11.49 12.85 43.04
CA PRO A 555 -11.83 13.72 44.15
C PRO A 555 -12.57 14.97 43.68
N ALA A 556 -13.49 15.47 44.50
CA ALA A 556 -14.12 16.77 44.27
C ALA A 556 -13.06 17.88 44.36
N ALA A 557 -13.29 18.98 43.64
CA ALA A 557 -12.47 20.18 43.79
C ALA A 557 -12.67 20.78 45.17
N ASP A 558 -11.59 21.23 45.80
CA ASP A 558 -11.62 21.99 47.04
C ASP A 558 -10.75 23.25 46.88
N PRO A 559 -11.35 24.46 46.79
CA PRO A 559 -12.79 24.73 46.83
C PRO A 559 -13.55 24.30 45.55
N PRO A 560 -14.89 24.21 45.57
CA PRO A 560 -15.70 23.91 44.40
C PRO A 560 -15.47 24.88 43.23
N ILE A 561 -15.56 24.37 42.00
CA ILE A 561 -15.36 25.17 40.77
C ILE A 561 -16.67 25.83 40.33
N GLU A 562 -16.66 27.16 40.17
CA GLU A 562 -17.77 27.96 39.64
C GLU A 562 -17.85 27.92 38.11
N TRP A 563 -18.28 26.78 37.56
CA TRP A 563 -18.33 26.51 36.12
C TRP A 563 -19.17 27.52 35.32
N LEU A 564 -20.30 27.96 35.85
CA LEU A 564 -21.19 28.91 35.16
C LEU A 564 -20.52 30.28 35.00
N GLY A 565 -19.82 30.75 36.03
CA GLY A 565 -19.06 32.00 35.97
C GLY A 565 -17.94 31.93 34.93
N ALA A 566 -17.21 30.81 34.88
CA ALA A 566 -16.16 30.59 33.90
C ALA A 566 -16.69 30.54 32.45
N LEU A 567 -17.84 29.89 32.24
CA LEU A 567 -18.51 29.86 30.94
C LEU A 567 -19.00 31.25 30.50
N LYS A 568 -19.62 32.03 31.40
CA LYS A 568 -20.05 33.41 31.14
C LYS A 568 -18.87 34.32 30.80
N GLY A 569 -17.72 34.12 31.43
CA GLY A 569 -16.50 34.86 31.09
C GLY A 569 -16.02 34.65 29.65
N LEU A 570 -16.26 33.47 29.06
CA LEU A 570 -15.85 33.16 27.69
C LEU A 570 -16.95 33.41 26.64
N PHE A 571 -18.20 33.09 26.96
CA PHE A 571 -19.34 33.14 26.03
C PHE A 571 -20.23 34.39 26.21
N GLY A 572 -20.08 35.14 27.30
CA GLY A 572 -20.95 36.25 27.69
C GLY A 572 -22.21 35.79 28.44
N GLU A 573 -23.04 36.77 28.83
CA GLU A 573 -24.37 36.52 29.39
C GLU A 573 -25.32 36.00 28.30
N PRO A 574 -26.15 34.98 28.58
CA PRO A 574 -27.08 34.43 27.60
C PRO A 574 -28.13 35.47 27.20
N LYS A 575 -28.32 35.67 25.91
CA LYS A 575 -29.26 36.62 25.32
C LYS A 575 -30.59 35.98 24.91
N SER A 576 -30.67 34.66 24.95
CA SER A 576 -31.87 33.88 24.63
C SER A 576 -32.00 32.65 25.53
N ASP A 577 -33.21 32.08 25.61
CA ASP A 577 -33.45 30.84 26.35
C ASP A 577 -32.63 29.67 25.80
N ARG A 578 -32.43 29.63 24.48
CA ARG A 578 -31.58 28.62 23.83
C ARG A 578 -30.12 28.72 24.27
N GLU A 579 -29.59 29.94 24.42
CA GLU A 579 -28.23 30.15 24.94
C GLU A 579 -28.11 29.79 26.41
N ARG A 580 -29.16 30.03 27.22
CA ARG A 580 -29.21 29.63 28.62
C ARG A 580 -29.15 28.10 28.76
N VAL A 581 -30.00 27.37 28.04
CA VAL A 581 -29.99 25.91 28.01
C VAL A 581 -28.62 25.38 27.56
N ALA A 582 -28.02 25.98 26.53
CA ALA A 582 -26.70 25.57 26.05
C ALA A 582 -25.58 25.83 27.09
N LEU A 583 -25.70 26.86 27.94
CA LEU A 583 -24.76 27.09 29.04
C LEU A 583 -24.95 26.06 30.16
N ASP A 584 -26.20 25.73 30.50
CA ASP A 584 -26.51 24.71 31.51
C ASP A 584 -25.97 23.32 31.10
N GLU A 585 -26.15 22.93 29.84
CA GLU A 585 -25.57 21.71 29.28
C GLU A 585 -24.04 21.70 29.37
N LYS A 586 -23.39 22.81 29.00
CA LYS A 586 -21.92 22.94 29.09
C LYS A 586 -21.43 22.89 30.53
N GLN A 587 -22.17 23.43 31.48
CA GLN A 587 -21.85 23.36 32.91
C GLN A 587 -21.90 21.90 33.40
N VAL A 588 -22.95 21.15 33.06
CA VAL A 588 -23.06 19.72 33.39
C VAL A 588 -21.92 18.93 32.75
N ALA A 589 -21.57 19.24 31.50
CA ALA A 589 -20.44 18.62 30.81
C ALA A 589 -19.13 18.87 31.57
N LEU A 590 -18.79 20.13 31.91
CA LEU A 590 -17.57 20.48 32.64
C LEU A 590 -17.46 19.78 34.01
N SER A 591 -18.55 19.75 34.77
CA SER A 591 -18.63 19.02 36.04
C SER A 591 -18.38 17.52 35.88
N THR A 592 -18.93 16.94 34.81
CA THR A 592 -18.72 15.52 34.46
C THR A 592 -17.28 15.25 34.06
N LEU A 593 -16.68 16.11 33.22
CA LEU A 593 -15.28 16.02 32.80
C LEU A 593 -14.33 16.05 34.00
N PHE A 594 -14.63 16.88 35.01
CA PHE A 594 -13.80 16.99 36.20
C PHE A 594 -13.91 15.76 37.10
N SER A 595 -15.15 15.36 37.43
CA SER A 595 -15.45 14.35 38.45
C SER A 595 -15.26 12.91 37.99
N ARG A 596 -15.29 12.62 36.68
CA ARG A 596 -15.18 11.23 36.17
C ARG A 596 -13.75 10.89 35.74
N ARG A 597 -13.35 9.62 35.92
CA ARG A 597 -12.06 9.12 35.39
C ARG A 597 -12.10 8.80 33.90
N LEU A 598 -13.29 8.60 33.35
CA LEU A 598 -13.57 8.49 31.93
C LEU A 598 -14.83 9.30 31.64
N SER A 599 -14.75 10.17 30.64
CA SER A 599 -15.88 10.98 30.17
C SER A 599 -15.81 11.17 28.67
N VAL A 600 -16.97 11.27 28.02
CA VAL A 600 -17.08 11.54 26.60
C VAL A 600 -17.82 12.86 26.40
N LEU A 601 -17.21 13.78 25.64
CA LEU A 601 -17.80 15.05 25.23
C LEU A 601 -18.18 14.96 23.75
N THR A 602 -19.48 14.78 23.50
CA THR A 602 -20.04 14.68 22.15
C THR A 602 -20.69 15.99 21.71
N GLY A 603 -20.74 16.23 20.41
CA GLY A 603 -21.54 17.31 19.82
C GLY A 603 -21.20 17.55 18.36
N GLY A 604 -22.11 18.17 17.62
CA GLY A 604 -21.91 18.48 16.19
C GLY A 604 -20.74 19.41 15.88
N ALA A 605 -20.48 19.64 14.60
CA ALA A 605 -19.60 20.72 14.16
C ALA A 605 -20.13 22.09 14.65
N GLY A 606 -19.24 22.97 15.12
CA GLY A 606 -19.61 24.32 15.55
C GLY A 606 -20.27 24.45 16.93
N THR A 607 -20.52 23.35 17.67
CA THR A 607 -21.18 23.40 19.00
C THR A 607 -20.29 23.93 20.14
N GLY A 608 -19.04 24.30 19.85
CA GLY A 608 -18.13 24.90 20.82
C GLY A 608 -17.40 23.90 21.72
N LYS A 609 -17.33 22.61 21.38
CA LYS A 609 -16.59 21.57 22.15
C LYS A 609 -15.20 22.03 22.57
N THR A 610 -14.38 22.51 21.63
CA THR A 610 -13.00 22.95 21.93
C THR A 610 -12.95 24.19 22.82
N SER A 611 -13.97 25.08 22.74
CA SER A 611 -14.09 26.22 23.65
C SER A 611 -14.44 25.78 25.07
N VAL A 612 -15.29 24.75 25.23
CA VAL A 612 -15.57 24.11 26.53
C VAL A 612 -14.29 23.49 27.11
N LEU A 613 -13.48 22.82 26.28
CA LEU A 613 -12.17 22.29 26.73
C LEU A 613 -11.21 23.40 27.19
N LYS A 614 -11.23 24.58 26.55
CA LYS A 614 -10.43 25.73 27.00
C LYS A 614 -10.81 26.14 28.42
N VAL A 615 -12.11 26.29 28.71
CA VAL A 615 -12.61 26.59 30.06
C VAL A 615 -12.21 25.49 31.04
N PHE A 616 -12.45 24.23 30.66
CA PHE A 616 -12.08 23.07 31.48
C PHE A 616 -10.61 23.10 31.90
N LEU A 617 -9.70 23.31 30.94
CA LEU A 617 -8.26 23.32 31.18
C LEU A 617 -7.81 24.50 32.06
N GLN A 618 -8.46 25.66 31.92
CA GLN A 618 -8.18 26.83 32.75
C GLN A 618 -8.60 26.60 34.21
N GLU A 619 -9.83 26.12 34.43
CA GLU A 619 -10.31 25.84 35.79
C GLU A 619 -9.60 24.64 36.42
N LEU A 620 -9.22 23.63 35.63
CA LEU A 620 -8.43 22.49 36.11
C LEU A 620 -7.11 22.95 36.74
N VAL A 621 -6.43 23.94 36.12
CA VAL A 621 -5.18 24.50 36.66
C VAL A 621 -5.42 25.32 37.93
N ARG A 622 -6.58 25.97 38.05
CA ARG A 622 -6.95 26.70 39.27
C ARG A 622 -7.26 25.76 40.42
N ALA A 623 -7.96 24.66 40.14
CA ALA A 623 -8.41 23.70 41.15
C ALA A 623 -7.32 22.71 41.59
N GLU A 624 -6.56 22.14 40.65
CA GLU A 624 -5.56 21.12 40.94
C GLU A 624 -4.12 21.65 40.85
N GLY A 625 -3.90 22.89 40.42
CA GLY A 625 -2.56 23.43 40.14
C GLY A 625 -2.05 23.04 38.75
N ARG A 626 -0.83 23.48 38.42
CA ARG A 626 -0.25 23.29 37.08
C ARG A 626 0.36 21.89 36.93
N HIS A 627 -0.48 20.91 36.59
CA HIS A 627 -0.04 19.58 36.22
C HIS A 627 0.17 19.41 34.70
N PRO A 628 1.07 18.53 34.26
CA PRO A 628 1.17 18.17 32.85
C PRO A 628 -0.16 17.58 32.34
N THR A 629 -0.70 18.17 31.28
CA THR A 629 -1.89 17.67 30.56
C THR A 629 -1.48 17.20 29.17
N LEU A 630 -1.97 16.05 28.74
CA LEU A 630 -1.69 15.50 27.42
C LEU A 630 -2.89 15.74 26.50
N LEU A 631 -2.65 16.46 25.39
CA LEU A 631 -3.66 16.74 24.37
C LEU A 631 -3.31 15.99 23.09
N LEU A 632 -4.21 15.12 22.64
CA LEU A 632 -4.01 14.24 21.50
C LEU A 632 -5.08 14.48 20.44
N ALA A 633 -4.72 14.26 19.17
CA ALA A 633 -5.65 14.20 18.06
C ALA A 633 -5.15 13.18 17.01
N PRO A 634 -6.03 12.58 16.19
CA PRO A 634 -5.62 11.59 15.19
C PRO A 634 -4.85 12.23 14.03
N THR A 635 -5.24 13.43 13.57
CA THR A 635 -4.66 14.08 12.39
C THR A 635 -3.85 15.33 12.72
N GLY A 636 -2.91 15.69 11.84
CA GLY A 636 -2.11 16.90 11.98
C GLY A 636 -2.94 18.19 11.99
N LYS A 637 -4.00 18.25 11.18
CA LYS A 637 -4.94 19.39 11.13
C LYS A 637 -5.73 19.53 12.43
N ALA A 638 -6.27 18.42 12.96
CA ALA A 638 -6.98 18.42 14.23
C ALA A 638 -6.05 18.81 15.39
N ARG A 639 -4.81 18.31 15.41
CA ARG A 639 -3.78 18.70 16.38
C ARG A 639 -3.52 20.21 16.39
N VAL A 640 -3.33 20.83 15.22
CA VAL A 640 -3.14 22.29 15.11
C VAL A 640 -4.35 23.03 15.67
N ARG A 641 -5.56 22.65 15.25
CA ARG A 641 -6.80 23.27 15.73
C ARG A 641 -6.94 23.16 17.25
N LEU A 642 -6.70 21.97 17.82
CA LEU A 642 -6.74 21.72 19.25
C LEU A 642 -5.73 22.60 19.99
N SER A 643 -4.50 22.69 19.46
CA SER A 643 -3.43 23.52 20.07
C SER A 643 -3.80 25.00 20.07
N THR A 644 -4.25 25.54 18.93
CA THR A 644 -4.63 26.95 18.79
C THR A 644 -5.80 27.32 19.69
N LYS A 645 -6.83 26.47 19.77
CA LYS A 645 -8.05 26.78 20.54
C LYS A 645 -7.86 26.63 22.05
N THR A 646 -7.01 25.72 22.50
CA THR A 646 -6.72 25.49 23.93
C THR A 646 -5.53 26.29 24.44
N GLU A 647 -4.76 26.91 23.55
CA GLU A 647 -3.51 27.63 23.88
C GLU A 647 -2.49 26.72 24.61
N ARG A 648 -2.48 25.43 24.26
CA ARG A 648 -1.59 24.41 24.81
C ARG A 648 -1.01 23.53 23.71
N ASN A 649 0.15 22.92 23.98
CA ASN A 649 0.78 22.01 23.02
C ASN A 649 -0.02 20.71 22.91
N ALA A 650 -0.54 20.41 21.70
CA ALA A 650 -1.07 19.10 21.35
C ALA A 650 -0.15 18.34 20.40
N MET A 651 -0.22 17.02 20.45
CA MET A 651 0.50 16.11 19.55
C MET A 651 -0.47 15.17 18.85
N THR A 652 -0.05 14.58 17.73
CA THR A 652 -0.82 13.49 17.15
C THR A 652 -0.69 12.23 18.01
N ILE A 653 -1.65 11.30 17.91
CA ILE A 653 -1.55 10.00 18.60
C ILE A 653 -0.26 9.26 18.20
N HIS A 654 0.08 9.24 16.91
CA HIS A 654 1.34 8.64 16.42
C HIS A 654 2.59 9.31 17.03
N GLN A 655 2.62 10.65 17.14
CA GLN A 655 3.72 11.36 17.78
C GLN A 655 3.87 10.99 19.26
N PHE A 656 2.74 10.79 19.96
CA PHE A 656 2.75 10.33 21.34
C PHE A 656 3.28 8.90 21.45
N LEU A 657 2.73 7.97 20.68
CA LEU A 657 3.14 6.55 20.70
C LEU A 657 4.62 6.37 20.33
N LEU A 658 5.12 7.15 19.37
CA LEU A 658 6.54 7.18 19.03
C LEU A 658 7.40 7.57 20.24
N LYS A 659 7.07 8.70 20.89
CA LYS A 659 7.80 9.17 22.09
C LYS A 659 7.71 8.19 23.26
N GLN A 660 6.67 7.38 23.30
CA GLN A 660 6.44 6.39 24.33
C GLN A 660 6.93 5.00 23.94
N GLY A 661 7.59 4.80 22.79
CA GLY A 661 8.16 3.52 22.38
C GLY A 661 7.15 2.45 21.93
N TRP A 662 5.93 2.86 21.57
CA TRP A 662 4.82 2.00 21.12
C TRP A 662 4.61 1.99 19.60
N PHE A 663 5.47 2.66 18.83
CA PHE A 663 5.32 2.81 17.39
C PHE A 663 6.68 2.72 16.71
N MET A 664 6.77 1.91 15.65
CA MET A 664 7.93 1.78 14.78
C MET A 664 7.71 2.70 13.57
N PRO A 665 8.35 3.89 13.52
CA PRO A 665 8.07 4.87 12.49
C PRO A 665 8.50 4.41 11.10
N ASP A 666 9.55 3.59 11.02
CA ASP A 666 10.16 3.19 9.75
C ASP A 666 9.28 2.25 8.94
N ILE A 667 8.48 1.41 9.61
CA ILE A 667 7.56 0.44 8.99
C ILE A 667 6.08 0.75 9.30
N PHE A 668 5.82 1.85 9.99
CA PHE A 668 4.48 2.29 10.39
C PHE A 668 3.68 1.25 11.20
N VAL A 669 4.36 0.49 12.08
CA VAL A 669 3.76 -0.60 12.88
C VAL A 669 3.59 -0.20 14.34
N LEU A 670 2.42 -0.54 14.92
CA LEU A 670 2.15 -0.42 16.36
C LEU A 670 2.81 -1.57 17.12
N LYS A 671 3.56 -1.25 18.18
CA LYS A 671 4.22 -2.27 19.00
C LYS A 671 3.29 -2.85 20.04
N PRO A 672 3.41 -4.16 20.35
CA PRO A 672 2.64 -4.76 21.42
C PRO A 672 3.12 -4.35 22.81
N GLN A 673 4.35 -3.84 22.96
CA GLN A 673 4.93 -3.44 24.25
C GLN A 673 5.93 -2.30 24.06
N SER A 674 6.24 -1.60 25.15
CA SER A 674 7.26 -0.54 25.18
C SER A 674 8.17 -0.69 26.40
N ASP A 675 9.45 -0.38 26.17
CA ASP A 675 10.51 -0.35 27.19
C ASP A 675 10.78 1.07 27.70
N GLN A 676 9.99 2.07 27.26
CA GLN A 676 10.16 3.47 27.66
C GLN A 676 9.46 3.79 28.96
N ARG A 677 9.99 4.79 29.69
CA ARG A 677 9.31 5.31 30.88
C ARG A 677 7.96 5.92 30.50
N PRO A 678 6.88 5.59 31.22
CA PRO A 678 5.57 6.18 30.97
C PRO A 678 5.58 7.71 31.09
N TYR A 679 4.74 8.35 30.28
CA TYR A 679 4.41 9.77 30.36
C TYR A 679 3.93 10.15 31.77
N GLN A 680 4.02 11.43 32.11
CA GLN A 680 3.77 11.93 33.47
C GLN A 680 2.46 12.73 33.62
N ALA A 681 1.66 12.82 32.55
CA ALA A 681 0.41 13.58 32.59
C ALA A 681 -0.71 12.78 33.28
N THR A 682 -1.48 13.43 34.14
CA THR A 682 -2.58 12.79 34.87
C THR A 682 -3.93 12.98 34.18
N THR A 683 -4.05 14.03 33.36
CA THR A 683 -5.22 14.31 32.52
C THR A 683 -4.85 14.20 31.04
N VAL A 684 -5.62 13.39 30.31
CA VAL A 684 -5.47 13.14 28.89
C VAL A 684 -6.76 13.49 28.18
N ILE A 685 -6.66 14.31 27.13
CA ILE A 685 -7.78 14.70 26.28
C ILE A 685 -7.46 14.25 24.85
N ILE A 686 -8.39 13.52 24.24
CA ILE A 686 -8.28 13.06 22.86
C ILE A 686 -9.41 13.73 22.07
N ASP A 687 -9.07 14.58 21.09
CA ASP A 687 -10.02 15.24 20.18
C ASP A 687 -10.16 14.44 18.87
N GLU A 688 -11.33 14.56 18.23
CA GLU A 688 -11.74 13.78 17.04
C GLU A 688 -11.64 12.25 17.26
N CYS A 689 -12.10 11.76 18.42
CA CYS A 689 -12.07 10.34 18.77
C CYS A 689 -12.86 9.44 17.81
N SER A 690 -13.87 9.98 17.13
CA SER A 690 -14.67 9.25 16.13
C SER A 690 -13.84 8.75 14.94
N MET A 691 -12.63 9.29 14.72
CA MET A 691 -11.76 8.93 13.60
C MET A 691 -10.67 7.91 13.98
N ILE A 692 -10.65 7.38 15.21
CA ILE A 692 -9.56 6.51 15.69
C ILE A 692 -9.93 5.03 15.48
N PRO A 693 -9.16 4.27 14.68
CA PRO A 693 -9.39 2.83 14.52
C PRO A 693 -9.03 2.03 15.78
N THR A 694 -9.57 0.82 15.89
CA THR A 694 -9.51 -0.05 17.07
C THR A 694 -8.09 -0.41 17.48
N ASP A 695 -7.22 -0.72 16.52
CA ASP A 695 -5.82 -1.06 16.75
C ASP A 695 -5.03 0.12 17.35
N LEU A 696 -5.22 1.32 16.79
CA LEU A 696 -4.61 2.55 17.28
C LEU A 696 -5.16 2.94 18.65
N PHE A 697 -6.48 2.83 18.85
CA PHE A 697 -7.11 3.16 20.13
C PHE A 697 -6.70 2.18 21.24
N GLY A 698 -6.67 0.88 20.95
CA GLY A 698 -6.23 -0.14 21.90
C GLY A 698 -4.77 0.05 22.31
N THR A 699 -3.89 0.30 21.34
CA THR A 699 -2.47 0.59 21.61
C THR A 699 -2.31 1.88 22.42
N LEU A 700 -3.06 2.92 22.07
CA LEU A 700 -3.10 4.16 22.84
C LEU A 700 -3.54 3.92 24.28
N LEU A 701 -4.63 3.19 24.51
CA LEU A 701 -5.10 2.92 25.87
C LEU A 701 -4.08 2.11 26.68
N ARG A 702 -3.33 1.17 26.07
CA ARG A 702 -2.22 0.48 26.75
C ARG A 702 -1.11 1.43 27.15
N ALA A 703 -0.70 2.31 26.24
CA ALA A 703 0.31 3.33 26.50
C ALA A 703 -0.14 4.32 27.59
N LEU A 704 -1.43 4.64 27.65
CA LEU A 704 -1.99 5.52 28.67
C LEU A 704 -2.12 4.82 30.03
N ASP A 705 -2.44 3.52 30.05
CA ASP A 705 -2.66 2.77 31.29
C ASP A 705 -1.36 2.41 32.02
N SER A 706 -0.20 2.46 31.34
CA SER A 706 1.10 2.33 31.99
C SER A 706 1.53 3.58 32.76
N GLY A 707 0.88 4.73 32.52
CA GLY A 707 1.18 6.01 33.18
C GLY A 707 0.21 6.38 34.31
N PRO A 708 0.40 7.55 34.95
CA PRO A 708 -0.40 8.02 36.07
C PRO A 708 -1.76 8.62 35.63
N LEU A 709 -2.53 7.90 34.80
CA LEU A 709 -3.78 8.39 34.23
C LEU A 709 -4.92 8.45 35.27
N SER A 710 -5.25 9.66 35.71
CA SER A 710 -6.41 9.96 36.55
C SER A 710 -7.68 10.23 35.72
N ARG A 711 -7.54 11.01 34.64
CA ARG A 711 -8.68 11.53 33.86
C ARG A 711 -8.46 11.34 32.37
N LEU A 712 -9.35 10.58 31.73
CA LEU A 712 -9.40 10.39 30.28
C LEU A 712 -10.67 11.02 29.70
N ILE A 713 -10.49 12.02 28.83
CA ILE A 713 -11.58 12.74 28.17
C ILE A 713 -11.53 12.43 26.68
N LEU A 714 -12.59 11.79 26.17
CA LEU A 714 -12.77 11.53 24.74
C LEU A 714 -13.67 12.61 24.16
N VAL A 715 -13.29 13.24 23.05
CA VAL A 715 -14.04 14.32 22.42
C VAL A 715 -14.24 13.99 20.95
N GLY A 716 -15.46 14.11 20.47
CA GLY A 716 -15.76 13.77 19.08
C GLY A 716 -17.20 14.07 18.69
N ASP A 717 -17.53 13.69 17.47
CA ASP A 717 -18.88 13.77 16.93
C ASP A 717 -19.26 12.37 16.43
N PRO A 718 -20.24 11.69 17.04
CA PRO A 718 -20.63 10.35 16.62
C PRO A 718 -21.26 10.31 15.22
N ASN A 719 -21.64 11.46 14.66
CA ASN A 719 -22.22 11.56 13.31
C ASN A 719 -21.17 11.92 12.24
N GLN A 720 -19.89 12.02 12.60
CA GLN A 720 -18.82 12.12 11.60
C GLN A 720 -18.57 10.77 10.93
N LEU A 721 -17.82 10.79 9.83
CA LEU A 721 -17.36 9.57 9.16
C LEU A 721 -16.64 8.65 10.16
N PRO A 722 -16.87 7.32 10.06
CA PRO A 722 -16.21 6.34 10.92
C PRO A 722 -14.69 6.32 10.68
N PRO A 723 -13.90 5.70 11.58
CA PRO A 723 -12.46 5.57 11.36
C PRO A 723 -12.15 4.82 10.07
N ILE A 724 -11.02 5.13 9.45
CA ILE A 724 -10.46 4.34 8.36
C ILE A 724 -9.64 3.22 9.00
N GLY A 725 -10.01 1.97 8.71
CA GLY A 725 -9.43 0.77 9.32
C GLY A 725 -10.35 0.09 10.35
N PRO A 726 -9.81 -0.78 11.22
CA PRO A 726 -10.64 -1.72 11.99
C PRO A 726 -11.55 -1.01 13.00
N GLY A 727 -12.81 -1.45 13.10
CA GLY A 727 -13.84 -0.88 13.98
C GLY A 727 -14.53 0.35 13.39
N SER A 728 -14.52 0.48 12.07
CA SER A 728 -15.42 1.40 11.36
C SER A 728 -16.86 0.87 11.47
N GLN A 729 -17.86 1.77 11.54
CA GLN A 729 -19.29 1.42 11.65
C GLN A 729 -19.87 0.82 10.35
N ASN A 730 -19.20 -0.17 9.76
CA ASN A 730 -19.76 -1.08 8.77
C ASN A 730 -19.96 -2.50 9.35
N SER A 731 -19.46 -2.77 10.55
CA SER A 731 -19.50 -4.11 11.14
C SER A 731 -20.90 -4.45 11.65
N ILE A 732 -21.56 -5.33 10.88
CA ILE A 732 -22.81 -6.06 11.11
C ILE A 732 -24.09 -5.24 10.87
N ARG A 733 -24.59 -5.37 9.63
CA ARG A 733 -26.03 -5.37 9.33
C ARG A 733 -26.49 -6.80 9.07
#